data_AF-A0A9X4LFP9-F1
#
_entry.id   AF-A0A9X4LFP9-F1
#
_cell.length_a   1.000
_cell.length_b   1.000
_cell.length_c   1.000
_cell.angle_alpha   90.00
_cell.angle_beta   90.00
_cell.angle_gamma   90.00
#
_symmetry.space_group_name_H-M   'P 1'
#
loop_
_entity.id
_entity.type
_entity.pdbx_description
1 polymer ?
#
loop_
_entity_poly.entity_id
_entity_poly.type
_entity_poly.pdbx_seq_one_letter_code
_entity_poly.pdbx_strand_id
1 'polypeptide(L)'
;MTTRASAVAACSALLGLMLGISFGQDWGWATAQAALVAQLALLRHVNAQGFRPARLALAGACFATMMAAAGYAGFVLSLSASYGRALLLTGLLLIPLHALLGAGAALLSARVSGNSLLRWALTWPALYALQEWLFGQSDLALPWLRLGPLQAASGPLAGLLPLGGSLLAGLAMGWCAVALLALLQRGPARRRAAVTLLALLSLSALGRLDWTHASGELQAAFVQAPPGSEASTGQALNTLMQAAAESPARLLITPQLMLAKTEQALPPGLLDQARRRLAMHDADLLLGLYAQAPDGFYNSVLGLGASGDQHYLKRQLFPIGEFLPVRGALRDWLQASLPMRAQDMARASGPEDPLWLGGHRVSLNICFELAFASLWRQEAAASELIVNLSSDSSHPSDSLARQARQLAQARAMEFQKPVLRSTDVGPGLAVDHRGHVLDVPAGTARLQPRQGLTPFAMLGDSLAVGAALLCLLAALLAGPAREDMRGSTALRVLGRGRVAQTGQILMATVALLLVSAAMLYFMVNSGQAVTEKMRVTNASDAAAYSAGIVEARVLNYDAYLNRAMVANEIAIAQMVSIGSWLRYFANAADNIAGTAGDVALMLEPSLEASKIVGIFGVTEVALRYYTQRSANEYADYVLQEPYGIIGPFITLHDAVAAAMSIAQEAAHSNLKWGIRQGQIANQVARAMDPTLTAQVVRVPGHFDDFGDFTKSYARDGETGDERGRFADVTMRSRDLFTRERNWTIGSIDIPLVRQNGALKKRGGTDLVGYDEWRGVDTLELHGQTFGCGKWHLSWCDDIQEPLGWGAVNVNTGDGDAGRGYHGNAYGENGRTASRAESEMEEPANYRFSGIPDARELKSLDPKADLSTGITILVSKQHSDLLTSGGAASAKPAGELALFNDKPAGARMMALARAQVYFDRIAKRADGKTEIGSLYNPYWRVRLVAPTAGDRAWAAAQQGGMALPDIP
;
A
#
# COMPACT_ATOMS: atom_id res chain seq x y z
N MET A 1 -56.85 -17.75 -22.05
CA MET A 1 -56.23 -16.56 -22.69
C MET A 1 -54.95 -16.07 -22.03
N THR A 2 -54.73 -16.35 -20.73
CA THR A 2 -53.54 -15.97 -19.93
C THR A 2 -52.28 -16.79 -20.27
N THR A 3 -52.42 -18.07 -20.59
CA THR A 3 -51.31 -19.01 -20.89
C THR A 3 -50.48 -18.67 -22.14
N ARG A 4 -51.05 -18.00 -23.15
CA ARG A 4 -50.30 -17.58 -24.35
C ARG A 4 -49.50 -16.30 -24.15
N ALA A 5 -49.92 -15.42 -23.23
CA ALA A 5 -49.21 -14.17 -22.97
C ALA A 5 -47.94 -14.40 -22.13
N SER A 6 -48.02 -15.29 -21.14
CA SER A 6 -46.87 -15.71 -20.34
C SER A 6 -45.80 -16.41 -21.20
N ALA A 7 -46.20 -17.24 -22.15
CA ALA A 7 -45.27 -17.91 -23.07
C ALA A 7 -44.47 -16.92 -23.93
N VAL A 8 -45.11 -15.89 -24.49
CA VAL A 8 -44.45 -14.84 -25.30
C VAL A 8 -43.46 -14.03 -24.46
N ALA A 9 -43.86 -13.65 -23.24
CA ALA A 9 -43.00 -12.92 -22.32
C ALA A 9 -41.78 -13.76 -21.91
N ALA A 10 -41.97 -15.03 -21.58
CA ALA A 10 -40.90 -15.96 -21.24
C ALA A 10 -39.93 -16.18 -22.41
N CYS A 11 -40.43 -16.39 -23.63
CA CYS A 11 -39.57 -16.52 -24.81
C CYS A 11 -38.76 -15.24 -25.06
N SER A 12 -39.40 -14.06 -24.96
CA SER A 12 -38.70 -12.78 -25.13
C SER A 12 -37.63 -12.58 -24.06
N ALA A 13 -37.90 -12.97 -22.81
CA ALA A 13 -36.93 -12.89 -21.73
C ALA A 13 -35.72 -13.83 -21.97
N LEU A 14 -35.94 -15.06 -22.43
CA LEU A 14 -34.85 -15.99 -22.77
C LEU A 14 -33.97 -15.47 -23.91
N LEU A 15 -34.58 -14.87 -24.93
CA LEU A 15 -33.84 -14.23 -26.02
C LEU A 15 -33.05 -13.01 -25.53
N GLY A 16 -33.61 -12.23 -24.61
CA GLY A 16 -32.93 -11.13 -23.93
C GLY A 16 -31.71 -11.61 -23.13
N LEU A 17 -31.89 -12.68 -22.34
CA LEU A 17 -30.82 -13.33 -21.58
C LEU A 17 -29.68 -13.76 -22.50
N MET A 18 -30.00 -14.43 -23.62
CA MET A 18 -29.03 -14.87 -24.62
C MET A 18 -28.23 -13.69 -25.20
N LEU A 19 -28.90 -12.58 -25.52
CA LEU A 19 -28.22 -11.36 -25.97
C LEU A 19 -27.32 -10.77 -24.89
N GLY A 20 -27.79 -10.68 -23.64
CA GLY A 20 -27.01 -10.14 -22.52
C GLY A 20 -25.72 -10.92 -22.22
N ILE A 21 -25.77 -12.27 -22.29
CA ILE A 21 -24.59 -13.14 -22.09
C ILE A 21 -23.59 -13.04 -23.24
N SER A 22 -24.05 -12.60 -24.42
CA SER A 22 -23.19 -12.46 -25.60
C SER A 22 -22.15 -11.34 -25.47
N PHE A 23 -22.38 -10.34 -24.61
CA PHE A 23 -21.45 -9.24 -24.40
C PHE A 23 -20.13 -9.71 -23.77
N GLY A 24 -19.01 -9.25 -24.35
CA GLY A 24 -17.66 -9.64 -23.95
C GLY A 24 -17.20 -11.02 -24.45
N GLN A 25 -18.00 -11.74 -25.24
CA GLN A 25 -17.59 -13.01 -25.84
C GLN A 25 -17.13 -12.80 -27.28
N ASP A 26 -16.02 -13.43 -27.68
CA ASP A 26 -15.49 -13.31 -29.05
C ASP A 26 -16.46 -13.86 -30.11
N TRP A 27 -17.22 -14.90 -29.75
CA TRP A 27 -18.30 -15.49 -30.55
C TRP A 27 -19.67 -14.82 -30.35
N GLY A 28 -19.75 -13.83 -29.45
CA GLY A 28 -20.99 -13.22 -28.99
C GLY A 28 -21.82 -12.56 -30.09
N TRP A 29 -21.17 -12.07 -31.16
CA TRP A 29 -21.88 -11.47 -32.29
C TRP A 29 -22.88 -12.42 -32.95
N ALA A 30 -22.57 -13.72 -33.03
CA ALA A 30 -23.39 -14.71 -33.71
C ALA A 30 -24.64 -15.05 -32.89
N THR A 31 -24.45 -15.25 -31.58
CA THR A 31 -25.56 -15.51 -30.64
C THR A 31 -26.44 -14.28 -30.49
N ALA A 32 -25.86 -13.09 -30.40
CA ALA A 32 -26.60 -11.83 -30.41
C ALA A 32 -27.46 -11.68 -31.67
N GLN A 33 -26.89 -11.97 -32.85
CA GLN A 33 -27.60 -11.88 -34.12
C GLN A 33 -28.78 -12.88 -34.18
N ALA A 34 -28.59 -14.10 -33.70
CA ALA A 34 -29.65 -15.11 -33.62
C ALA A 34 -30.78 -14.67 -32.67
N ALA A 35 -30.44 -14.12 -31.51
CA ALA A 35 -31.42 -13.58 -30.56
C ALA A 35 -32.24 -12.43 -31.16
N LEU A 36 -31.60 -11.51 -31.90
CA LEU A 36 -32.29 -10.41 -32.59
C LEU A 36 -33.24 -10.89 -33.68
N VAL A 37 -32.84 -11.90 -34.48
CA VAL A 37 -33.71 -12.51 -35.52
C VAL A 37 -34.94 -13.17 -34.88
N ALA A 38 -34.73 -13.97 -33.84
CA ALA A 38 -35.81 -14.66 -33.13
C ALA A 38 -36.75 -13.67 -32.44
N GLN A 39 -36.22 -12.60 -31.83
CA GLN A 39 -37.02 -11.58 -31.17
C GLN A 39 -37.88 -10.82 -32.18
N LEU A 40 -37.31 -10.44 -33.33
CA LEU A 40 -38.07 -9.81 -34.41
C LEU A 40 -39.19 -10.71 -34.94
N ALA A 41 -38.91 -12.01 -35.15
CA ALA A 41 -39.90 -12.98 -35.59
C ALA A 41 -41.05 -13.09 -34.58
N LEU A 42 -40.74 -13.15 -33.28
CA LEU A 42 -41.72 -13.21 -32.21
C LEU A 42 -42.58 -11.94 -32.16
N LEU A 43 -41.99 -10.75 -32.22
CA LEU A 43 -42.72 -9.48 -32.23
C LEU A 43 -43.67 -9.38 -33.43
N ARG A 44 -43.21 -9.78 -34.62
CA ARG A 44 -44.05 -9.79 -35.83
C ARG A 44 -45.18 -10.81 -35.74
N HIS A 45 -44.91 -12.00 -35.19
CA HIS A 45 -45.94 -13.02 -34.98
C HIS A 45 -47.02 -12.53 -34.02
N VAL A 46 -46.62 -11.87 -32.93
CA VAL A 46 -47.55 -11.25 -31.97
C VAL A 46 -48.36 -10.14 -32.64
N ASN A 47 -47.72 -9.29 -33.46
CA ASN A 47 -48.43 -8.23 -34.18
C ASN A 47 -49.44 -8.78 -35.20
N ALA A 48 -49.06 -9.80 -35.96
CA ALA A 48 -49.89 -10.40 -37.00
C ALA A 48 -51.16 -11.08 -36.46
N GLN A 49 -51.12 -11.57 -35.22
CA GLN A 49 -52.30 -12.16 -34.55
C GLN A 49 -53.29 -11.10 -34.03
N GLY A 50 -53.09 -9.81 -34.32
CA GLY A 50 -53.99 -8.74 -33.89
C GLY A 50 -54.02 -8.54 -32.36
N PHE A 51 -52.95 -8.92 -31.67
CA PHE A 51 -52.90 -8.82 -30.21
C PHE A 51 -52.91 -7.38 -29.70
N ARG A 52 -53.39 -7.22 -28.45
CA ARG A 52 -53.42 -5.91 -27.76
C ARG A 52 -51.99 -5.31 -27.66
N PRO A 53 -51.82 -3.98 -27.85
CA PRO A 53 -50.52 -3.28 -27.74
C PRO A 53 -49.73 -3.63 -26.47
N ALA A 54 -50.42 -3.86 -25.34
CA ALA A 54 -49.81 -4.25 -24.09
C ALA A 54 -48.93 -5.52 -24.18
N ARG A 55 -49.24 -6.48 -25.06
CA ARG A 55 -48.43 -7.71 -25.23
C ARG A 55 -47.14 -7.47 -26.01
N LEU A 56 -47.19 -6.59 -27.01
CA LEU A 56 -46.00 -6.16 -27.75
C LEU A 56 -45.06 -5.36 -26.85
N ALA A 57 -45.63 -4.46 -26.04
CA ALA A 57 -44.90 -3.72 -25.03
C ALA A 57 -44.23 -4.66 -24.03
N LEU A 58 -44.97 -5.66 -23.51
CA LEU A 58 -44.45 -6.64 -22.56
C LEU A 58 -43.33 -7.50 -23.18
N ALA A 59 -43.48 -7.96 -24.42
CA ALA A 59 -42.45 -8.72 -25.11
C ALA A 59 -41.15 -7.90 -25.29
N GLY A 60 -41.27 -6.64 -25.74
CA GLY A 60 -40.13 -5.72 -25.85
C GLY A 60 -39.49 -5.40 -24.50
N ALA A 61 -40.31 -5.18 -23.46
CA ALA A 61 -39.83 -4.95 -22.10
C ALA A 61 -39.06 -6.15 -21.56
N CYS A 62 -39.64 -7.36 -21.58
CA CYS A 62 -39.00 -8.57 -21.08
C CYS A 62 -37.66 -8.86 -21.76
N PHE A 63 -37.58 -8.66 -23.08
CA PHE A 63 -36.33 -8.82 -23.83
C PHE A 63 -35.25 -7.85 -23.34
N ALA A 64 -35.56 -6.55 -23.28
CA ALA A 64 -34.60 -5.54 -22.88
C ALA A 64 -34.23 -5.61 -21.38
N THR A 65 -35.20 -5.94 -20.52
CA THR A 65 -34.98 -6.22 -19.09
C THR A 65 -33.95 -7.32 -18.90
N MET A 66 -34.15 -8.46 -19.57
CA MET A 66 -33.30 -9.63 -19.33
C MET A 66 -31.92 -9.48 -20.00
N MET A 67 -31.85 -8.77 -21.13
CA MET A 67 -30.57 -8.34 -21.72
C MET A 67 -29.79 -7.45 -20.75
N ALA A 68 -30.43 -6.43 -20.17
CA ALA A 68 -29.78 -5.53 -19.21
C ALA A 68 -29.38 -6.28 -17.93
N ALA A 69 -30.25 -7.12 -17.37
CA ALA A 69 -29.96 -7.89 -16.17
C ALA A 69 -28.74 -8.81 -16.36
N ALA A 70 -28.67 -9.52 -17.48
CA ALA A 70 -27.55 -10.42 -17.77
C ALA A 70 -26.27 -9.66 -18.16
N GLY A 71 -26.38 -8.60 -18.97
CA GLY A 71 -25.23 -7.79 -19.38
C GLY A 71 -24.58 -7.04 -18.22
N TYR A 72 -25.38 -6.49 -17.31
CA TYR A 72 -24.90 -5.78 -16.11
C TYR A 72 -24.64 -6.71 -14.91
N ALA A 73 -24.88 -8.01 -15.00
CA ALA A 73 -24.60 -8.94 -13.91
C ALA A 73 -23.13 -8.87 -13.47
N GLY A 74 -22.20 -8.68 -14.41
CA GLY A 74 -20.78 -8.45 -14.12
C GLY A 74 -20.52 -7.22 -13.26
N PHE A 75 -21.20 -6.10 -13.51
CA PHE A 75 -21.08 -4.91 -12.67
C PHE A 75 -21.54 -5.16 -11.23
N VAL A 76 -22.62 -5.94 -11.06
CA VAL A 76 -23.17 -6.26 -9.73
C VAL A 76 -22.26 -7.23 -8.96
N LEU A 77 -21.55 -8.12 -9.66
CA LEU A 77 -20.75 -9.19 -9.07
C LEU A 77 -19.26 -8.86 -8.90
N SER A 78 -18.67 -8.04 -9.79
CA SER A 78 -17.21 -7.84 -9.90
C SER A 78 -16.65 -6.64 -9.12
N LEU A 79 -17.49 -5.70 -8.68
CA LEU A 79 -17.07 -4.57 -7.85
C LEU A 79 -17.28 -4.92 -6.38
N SER A 80 -16.21 -4.78 -5.58
CA SER A 80 -16.05 -5.27 -4.20
C SER A 80 -17.24 -4.99 -3.26
N ALA A 81 -17.23 -5.66 -2.09
CA ALA A 81 -18.17 -5.49 -0.98
C ALA A 81 -18.46 -4.01 -0.59
N SER A 82 -17.61 -3.07 -1.00
CA SER A 82 -17.73 -1.61 -0.79
C SER A 82 -18.77 -0.92 -1.69
N TYR A 83 -19.12 -1.46 -2.87
CA TYR A 83 -20.02 -0.81 -3.84
C TYR A 83 -21.34 -1.55 -4.10
N GLY A 84 -21.51 -2.77 -3.57
CA GLY A 84 -22.63 -3.66 -3.92
C GLY A 84 -24.04 -3.05 -3.79
N ARG A 85 -24.26 -2.13 -2.84
CA ARG A 85 -25.54 -1.42 -2.67
C ARG A 85 -25.77 -0.30 -3.69
N ALA A 86 -24.73 0.48 -3.98
CA ALA A 86 -24.77 1.53 -5.01
C ALA A 86 -25.10 0.92 -6.37
N LEU A 87 -24.50 -0.23 -6.68
CA LEU A 87 -24.67 -0.95 -7.93
C LEU A 87 -26.03 -1.63 -8.07
N LEU A 88 -26.61 -2.13 -6.97
CA LEU A 88 -27.99 -2.61 -6.97
C LEU A 88 -28.98 -1.46 -7.23
N LEU A 89 -28.73 -0.27 -6.68
CA LEU A 89 -29.52 0.93 -6.99
C LEU A 89 -29.35 1.38 -8.45
N THR A 90 -28.14 1.35 -9.00
CA THR A 90 -27.90 1.61 -10.43
C THR A 90 -28.60 0.58 -11.31
N GLY A 91 -28.52 -0.71 -10.99
CA GLY A 91 -29.23 -1.78 -11.69
C GLY A 91 -30.76 -1.62 -11.61
N LEU A 92 -31.29 -1.24 -10.44
CA LEU A 92 -32.71 -0.94 -10.22
C LEU A 92 -33.20 0.26 -11.03
N LEU A 93 -32.34 1.21 -11.41
CA LEU A 93 -32.68 2.34 -12.28
C LEU A 93 -32.50 2.01 -13.77
N LEU A 94 -31.43 1.32 -14.13
CA LEU A 94 -31.07 1.03 -15.52
C LEU A 94 -31.95 -0.07 -16.13
N ILE A 95 -32.30 -1.11 -15.38
CA ILE A 95 -33.10 -2.23 -15.91
C ILE A 95 -34.52 -1.76 -16.31
N PRO A 96 -35.26 -0.99 -15.49
CA PRO A 96 -36.55 -0.43 -15.91
C PRO A 96 -36.44 0.53 -17.09
N LEU A 97 -35.36 1.30 -17.18
CA LEU A 97 -35.14 2.18 -18.34
C LEU A 97 -34.98 1.37 -19.63
N HIS A 98 -34.16 0.31 -19.62
CA HIS A 98 -34.04 -0.59 -20.77
C HIS A 98 -35.39 -1.24 -21.10
N ALA A 99 -36.16 -1.63 -20.09
CA ALA A 99 -37.51 -2.17 -20.27
C ALA A 99 -38.44 -1.19 -20.99
N LEU A 100 -38.42 0.10 -20.60
CA LEU A 100 -39.20 1.17 -21.21
C LEU A 100 -38.78 1.41 -22.66
N LEU A 101 -37.47 1.46 -22.93
CA LEU A 101 -36.93 1.62 -24.28
C LEU A 101 -37.34 0.43 -25.17
N GLY A 102 -37.16 -0.80 -24.70
CA GLY A 102 -37.57 -2.02 -25.41
C GLY A 102 -39.08 -2.08 -25.69
N ALA A 103 -39.90 -1.69 -24.73
CA ALA A 103 -41.35 -1.59 -24.90
C ALA A 103 -41.72 -0.51 -25.95
N GLY A 104 -41.09 0.65 -25.87
CA GLY A 104 -41.30 1.76 -26.81
C GLY A 104 -40.93 1.38 -28.24
N ALA A 105 -39.76 0.78 -28.45
CA ALA A 105 -39.31 0.34 -29.76
C ALA A 105 -40.26 -0.71 -30.37
N ALA A 106 -40.72 -1.69 -29.57
CA ALA A 106 -41.66 -2.71 -30.02
C ALA A 106 -43.04 -2.12 -30.40
N LEU A 107 -43.58 -1.24 -29.55
CA LEU A 107 -44.87 -0.58 -29.76
C LEU A 107 -44.88 0.35 -30.97
N LEU A 108 -43.89 1.23 -31.06
CA LEU A 108 -43.78 2.21 -32.15
C LEU A 108 -43.53 1.51 -33.48
N SER A 109 -42.65 0.50 -33.50
CA SER A 109 -42.43 -0.32 -34.70
C SER A 109 -43.70 -1.02 -35.14
N ALA A 110 -44.47 -1.61 -34.22
CA ALA A 110 -45.72 -2.28 -34.55
C ALA A 110 -46.79 -1.31 -35.09
N ARG A 111 -46.95 -0.14 -34.45
CA ARG A 111 -47.92 0.88 -34.86
C ARG A 111 -47.61 1.47 -36.22
N VAL A 112 -46.35 1.82 -36.47
CA VAL A 112 -45.95 2.36 -37.75
C VAL A 112 -46.03 1.23 -38.77
N SER A 113 -45.35 0.10 -38.57
CA SER A 113 -45.10 -0.87 -39.63
C SER A 113 -46.26 -1.78 -40.01
N GLY A 114 -47.25 -1.97 -39.14
CA GLY A 114 -48.28 -3.00 -39.33
C GLY A 114 -47.63 -4.38 -39.54
N ASN A 115 -48.12 -5.17 -40.50
CA ASN A 115 -47.57 -6.50 -40.80
C ASN A 115 -46.43 -6.51 -41.84
N SER A 116 -46.10 -5.36 -42.44
CA SER A 116 -45.13 -5.25 -43.52
C SER A 116 -43.69 -5.45 -43.03
N LEU A 117 -43.00 -6.48 -43.50
CA LEU A 117 -41.60 -6.73 -43.16
C LEU A 117 -40.69 -5.58 -43.57
N LEU A 118 -40.96 -4.94 -44.72
CA LEU A 118 -40.18 -3.80 -45.19
C LEU A 118 -40.27 -2.62 -44.23
N ARG A 119 -41.46 -2.35 -43.67
CA ARG A 119 -41.61 -1.26 -42.71
C ARG A 119 -40.95 -1.61 -41.38
N TRP A 120 -41.04 -2.87 -40.94
CA TRP A 120 -40.27 -3.36 -39.78
C TRP A 120 -38.74 -3.23 -40.00
N ALA A 121 -38.26 -3.41 -41.24
CA ALA A 121 -36.86 -3.18 -41.61
C ALA A 121 -36.40 -1.74 -41.39
N LEU A 122 -37.32 -0.80 -41.59
CA LEU A 122 -37.06 0.64 -41.49
C LEU A 122 -37.27 1.15 -40.07
N THR A 123 -38.27 0.65 -39.33
CA THR A 123 -38.62 1.22 -38.02
C THR A 123 -37.84 0.60 -36.86
N TRP A 124 -37.74 -0.72 -36.79
CA TRP A 124 -37.24 -1.37 -35.57
C TRP A 124 -35.75 -1.15 -35.35
N PRO A 125 -34.87 -1.36 -36.35
CA PRO A 125 -33.45 -1.02 -36.22
C PRO A 125 -33.21 0.48 -35.94
N ALA A 126 -33.95 1.36 -36.62
CA ALA A 126 -33.81 2.80 -36.46
C ALA A 126 -34.21 3.29 -35.06
N LEU A 127 -35.35 2.81 -34.54
CA LEU A 127 -35.78 3.13 -33.17
C LEU A 127 -34.79 2.60 -32.14
N TYR A 128 -34.24 1.40 -32.35
CA TYR A 128 -33.24 0.82 -31.46
C TYR A 128 -31.91 1.60 -31.47
N ALA A 129 -31.44 2.07 -32.63
CA ALA A 129 -30.25 2.90 -32.70
C ALA A 129 -30.47 4.29 -32.09
N LEU A 130 -31.63 4.92 -32.34
CA LEU A 130 -31.95 6.25 -31.79
C LEU A 130 -32.12 6.23 -30.27
N GLN A 131 -32.71 5.18 -29.69
CA GLN A 131 -32.77 5.06 -28.23
C GLN A 131 -31.39 4.87 -27.60
N GLU A 132 -30.47 4.10 -28.23
CA GLU A 132 -29.09 3.94 -27.75
C GLU A 132 -28.32 5.27 -27.82
N TRP A 133 -28.54 6.02 -28.90
CA TRP A 133 -27.97 7.36 -29.06
C TRP A 133 -28.49 8.33 -28.00
N LEU A 134 -29.81 8.43 -27.82
CA LEU A 134 -30.45 9.31 -26.83
C LEU A 134 -30.01 8.95 -25.40
N PHE A 135 -29.96 7.66 -25.07
CA PHE A 135 -29.50 7.20 -23.76
C PHE A 135 -28.06 7.62 -23.48
N GLY A 136 -27.20 7.65 -24.52
CA GLY A 136 -25.82 8.08 -24.43
C GLY A 136 -25.58 9.58 -24.20
N GLN A 137 -26.61 10.42 -24.26
CA GLN A 137 -26.46 11.90 -24.12
C GLN A 137 -26.63 12.41 -22.69
N SER A 138 -27.01 11.56 -21.73
CA SER A 138 -27.34 11.99 -20.36
C SER A 138 -26.19 11.82 -19.37
N ASP A 139 -26.23 12.58 -18.27
CA ASP A 139 -25.31 12.41 -17.14
C ASP A 139 -25.45 11.06 -16.42
N LEU A 140 -26.60 10.40 -16.61
CA LEU A 140 -26.94 9.07 -16.09
C LEU A 140 -26.70 7.96 -17.13
N ALA A 141 -26.17 8.32 -18.29
CA ALA A 141 -25.93 7.38 -19.37
C ALA A 141 -24.96 6.29 -18.93
N LEU A 142 -25.23 5.06 -19.36
CA LEU A 142 -24.29 3.96 -19.26
C LEU A 142 -24.28 3.17 -20.58
N PRO A 143 -23.68 3.72 -21.66
CA PRO A 143 -23.71 3.15 -23.01
C PRO A 143 -22.84 1.89 -23.17
N TRP A 144 -22.86 1.00 -22.18
CA TRP A 144 -21.99 -0.17 -22.06
C TRP A 144 -22.47 -1.35 -22.89
N LEU A 145 -23.79 -1.53 -23.02
CA LEU A 145 -24.42 -2.64 -23.74
C LEU A 145 -24.87 -2.24 -25.16
N ARG A 146 -24.13 -1.36 -25.84
CA ARG A 146 -24.40 -1.02 -27.26
C ARG A 146 -24.17 -2.25 -28.14
N LEU A 147 -25.03 -2.48 -29.13
CA LEU A 147 -24.90 -3.66 -30.01
C LEU A 147 -23.63 -3.68 -30.87
N GLY A 148 -23.17 -2.52 -31.35
CA GLY A 148 -22.04 -2.42 -32.28
C GLY A 148 -20.74 -3.10 -31.82
N PRO A 149 -20.26 -2.85 -30.59
CA PRO A 149 -19.07 -3.48 -30.03
C PRO A 149 -19.05 -5.01 -30.09
N LEU A 150 -20.20 -5.69 -30.14
CA LEU A 150 -20.24 -7.15 -30.34
C LEU A 150 -19.50 -7.59 -31.61
N GLN A 151 -19.44 -6.72 -32.63
CA GLN A 151 -18.75 -7.02 -33.88
C GLN A 151 -17.23 -6.90 -33.77
N ALA A 152 -16.67 -6.22 -32.77
CA ALA A 152 -15.27 -5.80 -32.75
C ALA A 152 -14.26 -6.96 -32.69
N ALA A 153 -14.62 -8.09 -32.06
CA ALA A 153 -13.71 -9.23 -31.91
C ALA A 153 -13.54 -10.05 -33.20
N SER A 154 -14.66 -10.45 -33.82
CA SER A 154 -14.65 -11.33 -35.00
C SER A 154 -15.86 -11.15 -35.92
N GLY A 155 -16.64 -10.09 -35.73
CA GLY A 155 -17.92 -9.91 -36.38
C GLY A 155 -17.80 -9.56 -37.88
N PRO A 156 -18.69 -10.09 -38.73
CA PRO A 156 -18.67 -9.80 -40.17
C PRO A 156 -18.97 -8.34 -40.50
N LEU A 157 -19.58 -7.59 -39.57
CA LEU A 157 -19.91 -6.18 -39.75
C LEU A 157 -18.89 -5.23 -39.10
N ALA A 158 -17.75 -5.73 -38.58
CA ALA A 158 -16.78 -4.92 -37.84
C ALA A 158 -16.24 -3.72 -38.63
N GLY A 159 -16.12 -3.83 -39.95
CA GLY A 159 -15.70 -2.70 -40.80
C GLY A 159 -16.69 -1.53 -40.84
N LEU A 160 -17.89 -1.64 -40.28
CA LEU A 160 -18.79 -0.49 -40.14
C LEU A 160 -18.39 0.45 -38.98
N LEU A 161 -17.57 -0.03 -38.05
CA LEU A 161 -17.05 0.76 -36.92
C LEU A 161 -16.29 2.02 -37.36
N PRO A 162 -15.29 1.95 -38.27
CA PRO A 162 -14.61 3.15 -38.77
C PRO A 162 -15.52 4.07 -39.62
N LEU A 163 -16.64 3.57 -40.14
CA LEU A 163 -17.53 4.36 -41.00
C LEU A 163 -18.53 5.22 -40.19
N GLY A 164 -19.18 4.63 -39.20
CA GLY A 164 -20.23 5.31 -38.43
C GLY A 164 -20.35 4.83 -36.99
N GLY A 165 -19.29 4.23 -36.48
CA GLY A 165 -19.18 3.85 -35.08
C GLY A 165 -20.03 2.67 -34.66
N SER A 166 -20.00 2.45 -33.35
CA SER A 166 -20.83 1.47 -32.65
C SER A 166 -22.32 1.56 -33.01
N LEU A 167 -22.87 2.76 -33.23
CA LEU A 167 -24.28 2.92 -33.58
C LEU A 167 -24.60 2.43 -34.99
N LEU A 168 -23.74 2.70 -35.99
CA LEU A 168 -23.96 2.20 -37.36
C LEU A 168 -23.86 0.68 -37.42
N ALA A 169 -22.87 0.11 -36.71
CA ALA A 169 -22.73 -1.35 -36.62
C ALA A 169 -23.96 -1.99 -35.94
N GLY A 170 -24.49 -1.39 -34.87
CA GLY A 170 -25.73 -1.85 -34.20
C GLY A 170 -26.97 -1.73 -35.10
N LEU A 171 -27.12 -0.61 -35.82
CA LEU A 171 -28.18 -0.41 -36.81
C LEU A 171 -28.13 -1.48 -37.91
N ALA A 172 -26.94 -1.78 -38.41
CA ALA A 172 -26.72 -2.82 -39.42
C ALA A 172 -27.01 -4.23 -38.91
N MET A 173 -26.73 -4.55 -37.63
CA MET A 173 -27.17 -5.82 -37.02
C MET A 173 -28.70 -5.96 -37.04
N GLY A 174 -29.43 -4.86 -36.81
CA GLY A 174 -30.88 -4.83 -36.94
C GLY A 174 -31.35 -5.06 -38.38
N TRP A 175 -30.73 -4.42 -39.38
CA TRP A 175 -31.03 -4.69 -40.79
C TRP A 175 -30.69 -6.12 -41.21
N CYS A 176 -29.57 -6.67 -40.73
CA CYS A 176 -29.21 -8.06 -40.91
C CYS A 176 -30.28 -8.99 -40.30
N ALA A 177 -30.81 -8.68 -39.11
CA ALA A 177 -31.85 -9.50 -38.49
C ALA A 177 -33.12 -9.57 -39.35
N VAL A 178 -33.52 -8.42 -39.90
CA VAL A 178 -34.67 -8.30 -40.81
C VAL A 178 -34.41 -9.05 -42.12
N ALA A 179 -33.23 -8.89 -42.72
CA ALA A 179 -32.88 -9.55 -43.98
C ALA A 179 -32.80 -11.08 -43.81
N LEU A 180 -32.20 -11.57 -42.72
CA LEU A 180 -32.17 -13.01 -42.41
C LEU A 180 -33.58 -13.60 -42.25
N LEU A 181 -34.49 -12.87 -41.58
CA LEU A 181 -35.90 -13.28 -41.50
C LEU A 181 -36.59 -13.27 -42.87
N ALA A 182 -36.25 -12.30 -43.73
CA ALA A 182 -36.79 -12.18 -45.09
C ALA A 182 -36.29 -13.29 -46.04
N LEU A 183 -35.12 -13.89 -45.80
CA LEU A 183 -34.62 -15.03 -46.58
C LEU A 183 -35.48 -16.28 -46.45
N LEU A 184 -36.21 -16.42 -45.34
CA LEU A 184 -37.16 -17.51 -45.13
C LEU A 184 -38.45 -17.35 -45.94
N GLN A 185 -38.67 -16.18 -46.56
CA GLN A 185 -39.81 -15.91 -47.42
C GLN A 185 -39.52 -16.33 -48.88
N ARG A 186 -40.58 -16.47 -49.70
CA ARG A 186 -40.44 -16.74 -51.15
C ARG A 186 -40.61 -15.45 -51.96
N GLY A 187 -40.12 -15.46 -53.21
CA GLY A 187 -40.31 -14.36 -54.17
C GLY A 187 -39.39 -13.14 -53.96
N PRO A 188 -39.82 -11.92 -54.34
CA PRO A 188 -38.95 -10.73 -54.40
C PRO A 188 -38.43 -10.26 -53.03
N ALA A 189 -39.05 -10.68 -51.92
CA ALA A 189 -38.55 -10.42 -50.58
C ALA A 189 -37.20 -11.10 -50.32
N ARG A 190 -37.03 -12.36 -50.73
CA ARG A 190 -35.77 -13.11 -50.60
C ARG A 190 -34.64 -12.50 -51.41
N ARG A 191 -34.92 -12.07 -52.65
CA ARG A 191 -33.92 -11.40 -53.50
C ARG A 191 -33.47 -10.08 -52.90
N ARG A 192 -34.41 -9.25 -52.45
CA ARG A 192 -34.10 -7.99 -51.75
C ARG A 192 -33.25 -8.24 -50.51
N ALA A 193 -33.60 -9.24 -49.70
CA ALA A 193 -32.85 -9.63 -48.51
C ALA A 193 -31.40 -10.04 -48.82
N ALA A 194 -31.19 -10.88 -49.85
CA ALA A 194 -29.85 -11.27 -50.29
C ALA A 194 -29.03 -10.07 -50.76
N VAL A 195 -29.64 -9.14 -51.52
CA VAL A 195 -29.00 -7.89 -51.95
C VAL A 195 -28.66 -7.00 -50.75
N THR A 196 -29.56 -6.87 -49.77
CA THR A 196 -29.28 -6.09 -48.55
C THR A 196 -28.11 -6.68 -47.76
N LEU A 197 -28.07 -8.00 -47.56
CA LEU A 197 -26.94 -8.64 -46.87
C LEU A 197 -25.64 -8.46 -47.63
N LEU A 198 -25.64 -8.65 -48.96
CA LEU A 198 -24.48 -8.43 -49.79
C LEU A 198 -24.01 -6.97 -49.71
N ALA A 199 -24.94 -6.00 -49.73
CA ALA A 199 -24.62 -4.59 -49.60
C ALA A 199 -24.00 -4.25 -48.24
N LEU A 200 -24.54 -4.80 -47.14
CA LEU A 200 -23.98 -4.60 -45.80
C LEU A 200 -22.59 -5.22 -45.64
N LEU A 201 -22.38 -6.41 -46.17
CA LEU A 201 -21.06 -7.06 -46.18
C LEU A 201 -20.06 -6.31 -47.06
N SER A 202 -20.50 -5.80 -48.21
CA SER A 202 -19.66 -4.99 -49.10
C SER A 202 -19.28 -3.66 -48.45
N LEU A 203 -20.23 -3.01 -47.76
CA LEU A 203 -19.97 -1.79 -46.98
C LEU A 203 -19.03 -2.06 -45.81
N SER A 204 -19.18 -3.20 -45.13
CA SER A 204 -18.23 -3.60 -44.09
C SER A 204 -16.83 -3.88 -44.66
N ALA A 205 -16.73 -4.52 -45.83
CA ALA A 205 -15.45 -4.72 -46.49
C ALA A 205 -14.75 -3.39 -46.84
N LEU A 206 -15.51 -2.37 -47.29
CA LEU A 206 -14.97 -1.03 -47.54
C LEU A 206 -14.34 -0.42 -46.29
N GLY A 207 -14.97 -0.59 -45.13
CA GLY A 207 -14.42 -0.04 -43.89
C GLY A 207 -13.22 -0.82 -43.32
N ARG A 208 -12.82 -1.94 -43.93
CA ARG A 208 -11.55 -2.63 -43.59
C ARG A 208 -10.32 -1.98 -44.23
N LEU A 209 -10.51 -0.97 -45.08
CA LEU A 209 -9.41 -0.15 -45.59
C LEU A 209 -8.73 0.61 -44.45
N ASP A 210 -7.43 0.86 -44.58
CA ASP A 210 -6.69 1.69 -43.64
C ASP A 210 -6.90 3.18 -44.00
N TRP A 211 -7.74 3.85 -43.23
CA TRP A 211 -8.02 5.30 -43.29
C TRP A 211 -6.95 6.13 -42.59
N THR A 212 -6.13 5.49 -41.75
CA THR A 212 -4.97 6.09 -41.11
C THR A 212 -3.66 5.61 -41.78
N HIS A 213 -2.51 6.11 -41.36
CA HIS A 213 -1.17 5.60 -41.70
C HIS A 213 -0.28 5.58 -40.45
N ALA A 214 0.78 4.78 -40.46
CA ALA A 214 1.65 4.60 -39.31
C ALA A 214 2.54 5.82 -39.11
N SER A 215 2.74 6.23 -37.85
CA SER A 215 3.54 7.41 -37.50
C SER A 215 4.75 7.14 -36.61
N GLY A 216 5.10 5.86 -36.40
CA GLY A 216 6.28 5.45 -35.65
C GLY A 216 6.05 4.13 -34.93
N GLU A 217 6.93 3.81 -33.98
CA GLU A 217 6.77 2.70 -33.04
C GLU A 217 6.87 3.23 -31.61
N LEU A 218 6.05 2.67 -30.72
CA LEU A 218 6.04 3.02 -29.31
C LEU A 218 6.08 1.74 -28.46
N GLN A 219 7.00 1.71 -27.51
CA GLN A 219 7.01 0.72 -26.44
C GLN A 219 6.46 1.37 -25.18
N ALA A 220 5.37 0.79 -24.65
CA ALA A 220 4.71 1.23 -23.44
C ALA A 220 4.76 0.15 -22.35
N ALA A 221 4.90 0.55 -21.08
CA ALA A 221 4.90 -0.35 -19.93
C ALA A 221 3.74 -0.03 -18.98
N PHE A 222 3.04 -1.07 -18.55
CA PHE A 222 1.99 -0.99 -17.54
C PHE A 222 2.59 -1.16 -16.15
N VAL A 223 2.46 -0.14 -15.32
CA VAL A 223 2.92 -0.19 -13.93
C VAL A 223 1.79 -0.75 -13.08
N GLN A 224 1.99 -1.89 -12.42
CA GLN A 224 0.94 -2.52 -11.63
C GLN A 224 0.88 -1.97 -10.21
N ALA A 225 -0.33 -1.92 -9.64
CA ALA A 225 -0.49 -1.70 -8.21
C ALA A 225 0.05 -2.92 -7.43
N PRO A 226 0.63 -2.73 -6.23
CA PRO A 226 1.02 -3.86 -5.39
C PRO A 226 -0.22 -4.73 -5.06
N PRO A 227 -0.12 -6.07 -5.07
CA PRO A 227 -1.25 -6.94 -4.79
C PRO A 227 -1.76 -6.78 -3.34
N GLY A 228 -3.09 -6.61 -3.20
CA GLY A 228 -3.78 -6.39 -1.92
C GLY A 228 -4.61 -5.10 -1.94
N SER A 229 -5.88 -5.15 -1.52
CA SER A 229 -6.85 -4.05 -1.69
C SER A 229 -6.55 -2.76 -0.91
N GLU A 230 -5.42 -2.70 -0.20
CA GLU A 230 -4.94 -1.54 0.55
C GLU A 230 -3.40 -1.51 0.55
N ALA A 231 -2.77 -1.55 -0.64
CA ALA A 231 -1.35 -1.27 -0.73
C ALA A 231 -1.07 0.10 -0.06
N SER A 232 -0.28 0.10 1.02
CA SER A 232 0.08 1.35 1.70
C SER A 232 0.68 2.32 0.68
N THR A 233 0.40 3.63 0.80
CA THR A 233 0.92 4.65 -0.14
C THR A 233 2.44 4.52 -0.36
N GLY A 234 3.20 4.05 0.65
CA GLY A 234 4.63 3.78 0.53
C GLY A 234 5.00 2.63 -0.41
N GLN A 235 4.21 1.55 -0.47
CA GLN A 235 4.44 0.45 -1.42
C GLN A 235 4.14 0.87 -2.87
N ALA A 236 3.00 1.51 -3.10
CA ALA A 236 2.65 2.05 -4.42
C ALA A 236 3.73 3.01 -4.92
N LEU A 237 4.30 3.79 -3.99
CA LEU A 237 5.37 4.71 -4.28
C LEU A 237 6.69 4.03 -4.65
N ASN A 238 7.07 2.99 -3.92
CA ASN A 238 8.26 2.21 -4.23
C ASN A 238 8.14 1.56 -5.62
N THR A 239 6.98 0.99 -5.96
CA THR A 239 6.72 0.41 -7.28
C THR A 239 6.84 1.46 -8.38
N LEU A 240 6.26 2.64 -8.18
CA LEU A 240 6.35 3.77 -9.11
C LEU A 240 7.81 4.21 -9.31
N MET A 241 8.57 4.33 -8.23
CA MET A 241 9.99 4.71 -8.28
C MET A 241 10.88 3.66 -8.93
N GLN A 242 10.58 2.38 -8.72
CA GLN A 242 11.28 1.29 -9.38
C GLN A 242 10.96 1.26 -10.88
N ALA A 243 9.69 1.35 -11.26
CA ALA A 243 9.29 1.39 -12.66
C ALA A 243 9.91 2.59 -13.40
N ALA A 244 9.92 3.76 -12.78
CA ALA A 244 10.57 4.96 -13.32
C ALA A 244 12.10 4.85 -13.42
N ALA A 245 12.75 3.87 -12.77
CA ALA A 245 14.19 3.67 -12.84
C ALA A 245 14.60 2.55 -13.81
N GLU A 246 13.79 1.48 -13.90
CA GLU A 246 14.19 0.22 -14.53
C GLU A 246 13.44 -0.08 -15.84
N SER A 247 12.35 0.62 -16.14
CA SER A 247 11.54 0.35 -17.32
C SER A 247 12.27 0.73 -18.62
N PRO A 248 12.31 -0.15 -19.64
CA PRO A 248 12.86 0.18 -20.95
C PRO A 248 11.87 0.94 -21.85
N ALA A 249 10.64 1.19 -21.40
CA ALA A 249 9.59 1.81 -22.19
C ALA A 249 9.66 3.34 -22.18
N ARG A 250 9.29 3.98 -23.29
CA ARG A 250 9.17 5.44 -23.40
C ARG A 250 7.89 6.01 -22.77
N LEU A 251 6.87 5.17 -22.58
CA LEU A 251 5.62 5.55 -21.94
C LEU A 251 5.26 4.55 -20.84
N LEU A 252 5.24 5.00 -19.59
CA LEU A 252 4.82 4.24 -18.43
C LEU A 252 3.38 4.63 -18.07
N ILE A 253 2.52 3.66 -17.79
CA ILE A 253 1.09 3.89 -17.56
C ILE A 253 0.66 3.21 -16.27
N THR A 254 0.31 3.97 -15.25
CA THR A 254 -0.26 3.43 -14.01
C THR A 254 -1.76 3.16 -14.17
N PRO A 255 -2.39 2.46 -13.22
CA PRO A 255 -3.84 2.37 -13.14
C PRO A 255 -4.44 3.70 -12.69
N GLN A 256 -5.77 3.80 -12.77
CA GLN A 256 -6.51 4.93 -12.20
C GLN A 256 -6.27 4.99 -10.68
N LEU A 257 -6.06 6.20 -10.15
CA LEU A 257 -5.89 6.44 -8.71
C LEU A 257 -4.86 5.53 -8.04
N MET A 258 -3.78 5.17 -8.75
CA MET A 258 -2.61 4.47 -8.21
C MET A 258 -2.13 5.11 -6.91
N LEU A 259 -2.14 6.45 -6.85
CA LEU A 259 -1.99 7.21 -5.62
C LEU A 259 -3.31 7.91 -5.32
N ALA A 260 -4.10 7.36 -4.38
CA ALA A 260 -5.35 7.95 -3.90
C ALA A 260 -5.12 9.20 -3.01
N LYS A 261 -4.29 10.14 -3.47
CA LYS A 261 -3.92 11.40 -2.83
C LYS A 261 -3.88 12.53 -3.85
N THR A 262 -3.98 13.77 -3.39
CA THR A 262 -3.71 14.93 -4.24
C THR A 262 -2.21 15.15 -4.39
N GLU A 263 -1.79 15.87 -5.43
CA GLU A 263 -0.39 16.24 -5.65
C GLU A 263 0.23 16.91 -4.42
N GLN A 264 -0.52 17.82 -3.77
CA GLN A 264 -0.05 18.55 -2.58
C GLN A 264 0.08 17.64 -1.34
N ALA A 265 -0.62 16.50 -1.33
CA ALA A 265 -0.58 15.54 -0.24
C ALA A 265 0.50 14.45 -0.41
N LEU A 266 1.26 14.50 -1.51
CA LEU A 266 2.41 13.62 -1.74
C LEU A 266 3.65 14.10 -0.94
N PRO A 267 4.56 13.17 -0.58
CA PRO A 267 5.82 13.55 0.07
C PRO A 267 6.61 14.60 -0.75
N PRO A 268 7.17 15.64 -0.09
CA PRO A 268 7.95 16.66 -0.77
C PRO A 268 9.12 16.10 -1.58
N GLY A 269 9.37 16.66 -2.78
CA GLY A 269 10.49 16.28 -3.66
C GLY A 269 10.30 14.96 -4.41
N LEU A 270 9.18 14.26 -4.21
CA LEU A 270 8.95 12.96 -4.81
C LEU A 270 8.73 13.03 -6.32
N LEU A 271 7.84 13.91 -6.76
CA LEU A 271 7.57 14.10 -8.19
C LEU A 271 8.85 14.56 -8.90
N ASP A 272 9.69 15.38 -8.25
CA ASP A 272 10.98 15.79 -8.79
C ASP A 272 11.95 14.61 -8.94
N GLN A 273 11.94 13.67 -8.00
CA GLN A 273 12.72 12.44 -8.12
C GLN A 273 12.23 11.58 -9.29
N ALA A 274 10.92 11.46 -9.48
CA ALA A 274 10.32 10.77 -10.61
C ALA A 274 10.74 11.41 -11.94
N ARG A 275 10.59 12.74 -12.06
CA ARG A 275 10.99 13.51 -13.24
C ARG A 275 12.46 13.27 -13.60
N ARG A 276 13.37 13.36 -12.61
CA ARG A 276 14.80 13.12 -12.83
C ARG A 276 15.09 11.72 -13.34
N ARG A 277 14.41 10.69 -12.83
CA ARG A 277 14.64 9.30 -13.26
C ARG A 277 14.13 9.05 -14.68
N LEU A 278 12.92 9.52 -14.98
CA LEU A 278 12.30 9.42 -16.30
C LEU A 278 13.12 10.15 -17.39
N ALA A 279 13.67 11.32 -17.04
CA ALA A 279 14.53 12.09 -17.94
C ALA A 279 15.82 11.37 -18.34
N MET A 280 16.33 10.41 -17.54
CA MET A 280 17.57 9.68 -17.88
C MET A 280 17.42 8.77 -19.11
N HIS A 281 16.19 8.40 -19.48
CA HIS A 281 15.91 7.49 -20.59
C HIS A 281 14.78 7.99 -21.50
N ASP A 282 14.54 9.32 -21.50
CA ASP A 282 13.58 9.99 -22.38
C ASP A 282 12.16 9.36 -22.33
N ALA A 283 11.71 9.09 -21.10
CA ALA A 283 10.41 8.48 -20.83
C ALA A 283 9.43 9.45 -20.20
N ASP A 284 8.15 9.16 -20.41
CA ASP A 284 7.02 9.83 -19.75
C ASP A 284 6.21 8.82 -18.93
N LEU A 285 5.61 9.30 -17.84
CA LEU A 285 4.78 8.54 -16.91
C LEU A 285 3.40 9.18 -16.82
N LEU A 286 2.37 8.37 -17.07
CA LEU A 286 0.98 8.69 -16.78
C LEU A 286 0.61 8.14 -15.40
N LEU A 287 0.54 9.03 -14.41
CA LEU A 287 0.22 8.74 -13.01
C LEU A 287 -1.24 9.05 -12.71
N GLY A 288 -2.01 8.07 -12.26
CA GLY A 288 -3.38 8.27 -11.78
C GLY A 288 -3.43 8.71 -10.31
N LEU A 289 -4.05 9.87 -10.05
CA LEU A 289 -4.20 10.45 -8.71
C LEU A 289 -5.38 11.44 -8.63
N TYR A 290 -5.59 12.05 -7.47
CA TYR A 290 -6.56 13.14 -7.34
C TYR A 290 -5.94 14.50 -7.67
N ALA A 291 -6.71 15.41 -8.23
CA ALA A 291 -6.32 16.81 -8.40
C ALA A 291 -7.24 17.70 -7.56
N GLN A 292 -6.62 18.69 -6.91
CA GLN A 292 -7.35 19.76 -6.23
C GLN A 292 -7.14 21.06 -7.01
N ALA A 293 -8.22 21.60 -7.55
CA ALA A 293 -8.24 22.87 -8.27
C ALA A 293 -9.17 23.87 -7.55
N PRO A 294 -9.11 25.18 -7.88
CA PRO A 294 -9.92 26.21 -7.21
C PRO A 294 -11.44 25.98 -7.34
N ASP A 295 -11.85 25.34 -8.43
CA ASP A 295 -13.23 25.09 -8.81
C ASP A 295 -13.73 23.69 -8.41
N GLY A 296 -12.85 22.81 -7.92
CA GLY A 296 -13.28 21.50 -7.45
C GLY A 296 -12.19 20.47 -7.18
N PHE A 297 -12.65 19.29 -6.76
CA PHE A 297 -11.85 18.08 -6.53
C PHE A 297 -12.10 17.08 -7.65
N TYR A 298 -11.03 16.63 -8.32
CA TYR A 298 -11.11 15.91 -9.58
C TYR A 298 -10.42 14.54 -9.50
N ASN A 299 -10.97 13.57 -10.22
CA ASN A 299 -10.22 12.38 -10.64
C ASN A 299 -9.33 12.78 -11.82
N SER A 300 -8.03 12.49 -11.73
CA SER A 300 -7.06 13.06 -12.66
C SER A 300 -5.96 12.09 -13.05
N VAL A 301 -5.29 12.42 -14.15
CA VAL A 301 -4.04 11.80 -14.55
C VAL A 301 -3.02 12.89 -14.79
N LEU A 302 -1.85 12.72 -14.18
CA LEU A 302 -0.69 13.58 -14.32
C LEU A 302 0.33 12.89 -15.21
N GLY A 303 0.61 13.47 -16.38
CA GLY A 303 1.75 13.16 -17.22
C GLY A 303 3.01 13.85 -16.68
N LEU A 304 4.08 13.09 -16.43
CA LEU A 304 5.37 13.56 -15.93
C LEU A 304 6.48 13.02 -16.82
N GLY A 305 7.56 13.77 -17.05
CA GLY A 305 8.75 13.23 -17.71
C GLY A 305 9.38 14.18 -18.71
N ALA A 306 9.94 13.60 -19.77
CA ALA A 306 10.66 14.31 -20.82
C ALA A 306 9.80 15.35 -21.57
N SER A 307 8.49 15.09 -21.67
CA SER A 307 7.54 15.96 -22.38
C SER A 307 6.98 17.11 -21.53
N GLY A 308 7.41 17.23 -20.27
CA GLY A 308 6.88 18.21 -19.33
C GLY A 308 5.53 17.81 -18.71
N ASP A 309 5.17 18.50 -17.64
CA ASP A 309 3.98 18.17 -16.87
C ASP A 309 2.69 18.54 -17.61
N GLN A 310 1.77 17.58 -17.72
CA GLN A 310 0.48 17.75 -18.36
C GLN A 310 -0.60 17.03 -17.55
N HIS A 311 -1.80 17.57 -17.48
CA HIS A 311 -2.89 17.00 -16.69
C HIS A 311 -4.08 16.67 -17.59
N TYR A 312 -4.76 15.58 -17.29
CA TYR A 312 -6.09 15.27 -17.79
C TYR A 312 -7.05 15.18 -16.61
N LEU A 313 -8.16 15.90 -16.67
CA LEU A 313 -9.20 15.88 -15.64
C LEU A 313 -10.42 15.10 -16.14
N LYS A 314 -10.96 14.23 -15.30
CA LYS A 314 -12.10 13.39 -15.68
C LYS A 314 -13.33 14.25 -15.99
N ARG A 315 -14.01 13.94 -17.10
CA ARG A 315 -15.16 14.69 -17.63
C ARG A 315 -16.47 13.99 -17.34
N GLN A 316 -16.55 12.69 -17.63
CA GLN A 316 -17.73 11.87 -17.35
C GLN A 316 -17.47 11.11 -16.05
N LEU A 317 -18.32 11.35 -15.04
CA LEU A 317 -18.21 10.72 -13.71
C LEU A 317 -19.08 9.49 -13.57
N PHE A 318 -18.59 8.50 -12.84
CA PHE A 318 -19.31 7.26 -12.60
C PHE A 318 -20.44 7.53 -11.58
N PRO A 319 -21.71 7.29 -11.93
CA PRO A 319 -22.82 7.53 -11.02
C PRO A 319 -22.71 6.73 -9.72
N ILE A 320 -23.11 7.35 -8.61
CA ILE A 320 -23.18 6.77 -7.25
C ILE A 320 -21.81 6.51 -6.59
N GLY A 321 -20.72 6.46 -7.35
CA GLY A 321 -19.34 6.38 -6.83
C GLY A 321 -18.63 7.74 -6.76
N GLU A 322 -18.61 8.48 -7.88
CA GLU A 322 -17.89 9.76 -7.99
C GLU A 322 -18.82 10.97 -7.76
N PHE A 323 -20.13 10.79 -7.99
CA PHE A 323 -21.17 11.79 -7.69
C PHE A 323 -22.53 11.13 -7.44
N LEU A 324 -23.45 11.85 -6.78
CA LEU A 324 -24.85 11.43 -6.63
C LEU A 324 -25.77 12.16 -7.63
N PRO A 325 -26.55 11.44 -8.46
CA PRO A 325 -27.38 12.04 -9.51
C PRO A 325 -28.71 12.62 -9.02
N VAL A 326 -28.80 13.00 -7.75
CA VAL A 326 -30.01 13.55 -7.10
C VAL A 326 -29.63 14.75 -6.25
N ARG A 327 -30.60 15.62 -5.91
CA ARG A 327 -30.39 16.82 -5.09
C ARG A 327 -31.33 16.87 -3.88
N GLY A 328 -30.99 17.71 -2.90
CA GLY A 328 -31.82 17.96 -1.71
C GLY A 328 -31.98 16.74 -0.81
N ALA A 329 -33.13 16.63 -0.13
CA ALA A 329 -33.38 15.58 0.86
C ALA A 329 -33.20 14.14 0.32
N LEU A 330 -33.47 13.91 -0.98
CA LEU A 330 -33.27 12.60 -1.61
C LEU A 330 -31.78 12.26 -1.74
N ARG A 331 -30.92 13.26 -1.98
CA ARG A 331 -29.47 13.10 -1.98
C ARG A 331 -28.96 12.75 -0.61
N ASP A 332 -29.42 13.44 0.42
CA ASP A 332 -28.97 13.21 1.79
C ASP A 332 -29.42 11.83 2.29
N TRP A 333 -30.64 11.42 1.94
CA TRP A 333 -31.13 10.06 2.21
C TRP A 333 -30.33 8.99 1.46
N LEU A 334 -30.03 9.19 0.17
CA LEU A 334 -29.20 8.26 -0.60
C LEU A 334 -27.78 8.20 -0.05
N GLN A 335 -27.17 9.35 0.28
CA GLN A 335 -25.84 9.43 0.86
C GLN A 335 -25.77 8.73 2.23
N ALA A 336 -26.78 8.88 3.08
CA ALA A 336 -26.87 8.19 4.36
C ALA A 336 -27.05 6.66 4.22
N SER A 337 -27.53 6.21 3.06
CA SER A 337 -27.77 4.79 2.77
C SER A 337 -26.55 4.06 2.17
N LEU A 338 -25.54 4.81 1.71
CA LEU A 338 -24.31 4.29 1.11
C LEU A 338 -23.21 4.09 2.16
N PRO A 339 -22.44 2.98 2.10
CA PRO A 339 -21.35 2.69 3.03
C PRO A 339 -20.15 3.64 2.88
N MET A 340 -20.06 4.35 1.74
CA MET A 340 -19.02 5.32 1.46
C MET A 340 -19.64 6.68 1.15
N ARG A 341 -18.94 7.74 1.56
CA ARG A 341 -19.32 9.09 1.17
C ARG A 341 -19.03 9.24 -0.32
N ALA A 342 -20.04 9.53 -1.14
CA ALA A 342 -19.78 9.91 -2.53
C ALA A 342 -18.85 11.12 -2.47
N GLN A 343 -17.76 11.08 -3.25
CA GLN A 343 -16.69 12.07 -3.09
C GLN A 343 -17.07 13.45 -3.65
N ASP A 344 -18.24 13.58 -4.29
CA ASP A 344 -18.74 14.79 -4.94
C ASP A 344 -17.67 15.43 -5.85
N MET A 345 -17.10 14.61 -6.73
CA MET A 345 -16.08 15.07 -7.65
C MET A 345 -16.65 16.10 -8.63
N ALA A 346 -15.82 17.07 -8.99
CA ALA A 346 -16.10 18.01 -10.06
C ALA A 346 -15.86 17.36 -11.43
N ARG A 347 -16.42 17.99 -12.46
CA ARG A 347 -16.37 17.53 -13.86
C ARG A 347 -15.62 18.53 -14.70
N ALA A 348 -14.63 18.05 -15.44
CA ALA A 348 -13.95 18.90 -16.42
C ALA A 348 -14.89 19.23 -17.58
N SER A 349 -14.74 20.43 -18.13
CA SER A 349 -15.62 20.97 -19.17
C SER A 349 -14.90 21.15 -20.50
N GLY A 350 -15.57 20.80 -21.60
CA GLY A 350 -15.03 20.97 -22.95
C GLY A 350 -14.09 19.85 -23.39
N PRO A 351 -13.78 19.77 -24.70
CA PRO A 351 -12.73 18.91 -25.20
C PRO A 351 -11.35 19.39 -24.73
N GLU A 352 -10.45 18.46 -24.44
CA GLU A 352 -9.04 18.76 -24.10
C GLU A 352 -8.15 18.61 -25.34
N ASP A 353 -6.96 19.21 -25.33
CA ASP A 353 -5.98 18.90 -26.37
C ASP A 353 -5.36 17.51 -26.07
N PRO A 354 -5.02 16.70 -27.09
CA PRO A 354 -4.27 15.47 -26.87
C PRO A 354 -2.95 15.76 -26.14
N LEU A 355 -2.61 14.92 -25.17
CA LEU A 355 -1.36 15.05 -24.42
C LEU A 355 -0.16 14.69 -25.31
N TRP A 356 0.96 15.35 -25.13
CA TRP A 356 2.22 15.00 -25.79
C TRP A 356 3.05 14.09 -24.87
N LEU A 357 3.11 12.79 -25.16
CA LEU A 357 3.75 11.81 -24.30
C LEU A 357 4.45 10.72 -25.12
N GLY A 358 5.65 10.32 -24.70
CA GLY A 358 6.47 9.32 -25.39
C GLY A 358 6.78 9.69 -26.84
N GLY A 359 6.79 11.00 -27.16
CA GLY A 359 6.98 11.52 -28.53
C GLY A 359 5.74 11.45 -29.42
N HIS A 360 4.56 11.21 -28.87
CA HIS A 360 3.31 11.05 -29.62
C HIS A 360 2.15 11.84 -29.03
N ARG A 361 1.16 12.15 -29.85
CA ARG A 361 -0.12 12.70 -29.37
C ARG A 361 -0.99 11.59 -28.80
N VAL A 362 -1.41 11.72 -27.54
CA VAL A 362 -2.18 10.71 -26.80
C VAL A 362 -3.55 11.27 -26.44
N SER A 363 -4.62 10.59 -26.85
CA SER A 363 -5.96 10.85 -26.32
C SER A 363 -6.15 10.03 -25.06
N LEU A 364 -6.42 10.70 -23.94
CA LEU A 364 -6.56 10.05 -22.64
C LEU A 364 -8.04 9.98 -22.24
N ASN A 365 -8.43 8.90 -21.57
CA ASN A 365 -9.73 8.79 -20.91
C ASN A 365 -9.62 7.91 -19.65
N ILE A 366 -10.46 8.16 -18.65
CA ILE A 366 -10.39 7.49 -17.35
C ILE A 366 -11.55 6.50 -17.20
N CYS A 367 -11.22 5.24 -16.95
CA CYS A 367 -12.13 4.18 -16.54
C CYS A 367 -13.28 3.98 -17.53
N PHE A 368 -14.51 4.28 -17.11
CA PHE A 368 -15.72 4.06 -17.88
C PHE A 368 -15.92 5.09 -19.02
N GLU A 369 -15.13 6.16 -19.08
CA GLU A 369 -15.13 7.11 -20.21
C GLU A 369 -14.86 6.43 -21.56
N LEU A 370 -14.22 5.25 -21.55
CA LEU A 370 -14.02 4.40 -22.73
C LEU A 370 -15.31 4.09 -23.49
N ALA A 371 -16.46 4.02 -22.79
CA ALA A 371 -17.76 3.77 -23.41
C ALA A 371 -18.36 4.99 -24.15
N PHE A 372 -17.77 6.18 -23.97
CA PHE A 372 -18.27 7.46 -24.46
C PHE A 372 -17.38 8.03 -25.57
N ALA A 373 -17.18 7.33 -26.69
CA ALA A 373 -16.33 7.86 -27.77
C ALA A 373 -16.72 9.26 -28.26
N SER A 374 -18.01 9.62 -28.20
CA SER A 374 -18.46 10.97 -28.58
C SER A 374 -17.89 12.07 -27.68
N LEU A 375 -17.56 11.76 -26.42
CA LEU A 375 -17.01 12.70 -25.44
C LEU A 375 -15.61 13.17 -25.83
N TRP A 376 -14.77 12.22 -26.25
CA TRP A 376 -13.35 12.42 -26.57
C TRP A 376 -13.03 12.26 -28.06
N ARG A 377 -14.04 12.29 -28.94
CA ARG A 377 -13.88 12.09 -30.39
C ARG A 377 -12.91 13.09 -31.01
N GLN A 378 -12.98 14.35 -30.61
CA GLN A 378 -12.12 15.40 -31.16
C GLN A 378 -10.65 15.16 -30.77
N GLU A 379 -10.42 14.79 -29.50
CA GLU A 379 -9.10 14.42 -28.98
C GLU A 379 -8.56 13.19 -29.71
N ALA A 380 -9.35 12.12 -29.81
CA ALA A 380 -8.95 10.92 -30.52
C ALA A 380 -8.83 11.13 -32.03
N ALA A 381 -9.49 12.11 -32.64
CA ALA A 381 -9.26 12.48 -34.03
C ALA A 381 -7.88 13.14 -34.21
N ALA A 382 -7.45 13.96 -33.25
CA ALA A 382 -6.17 14.66 -33.26
C ALA A 382 -4.97 13.85 -32.70
N SER A 383 -5.20 12.72 -32.02
CA SER A 383 -4.15 11.89 -31.41
C SER A 383 -3.52 10.87 -32.36
N GLU A 384 -2.57 10.09 -31.89
CA GLU A 384 -1.96 8.97 -32.62
C GLU A 384 -2.23 7.62 -31.94
N LEU A 385 -2.53 7.65 -30.64
CA LEU A 385 -2.99 6.52 -29.85
C LEU A 385 -4.00 6.98 -28.79
N ILE A 386 -4.66 6.00 -28.18
CA ILE A 386 -5.64 6.20 -27.11
C ILE A 386 -5.14 5.45 -25.87
N VAL A 387 -5.15 6.12 -24.71
CA VAL A 387 -4.79 5.52 -23.42
C VAL A 387 -5.97 5.61 -22.46
N ASN A 388 -6.29 4.48 -21.83
CA ASN A 388 -7.32 4.38 -20.82
C ASN A 388 -6.74 3.89 -19.48
N LEU A 389 -6.98 4.63 -18.40
CA LEU A 389 -6.55 4.26 -17.05
C LEU A 389 -7.78 3.84 -16.25
N SER A 390 -7.83 2.61 -15.73
CA SER A 390 -8.97 2.06 -14.98
C SER A 390 -8.55 1.50 -13.63
N SER A 391 -9.50 1.42 -12.70
CA SER A 391 -9.41 0.68 -11.44
C SER A 391 -10.56 -0.33 -11.40
N ASP A 392 -10.36 -1.48 -12.04
CA ASP A 392 -11.37 -2.53 -12.13
C ASP A 392 -10.82 -3.72 -11.33
N SER A 393 -11.20 -3.83 -10.06
CA SER A 393 -10.71 -4.86 -9.12
C SER A 393 -11.13 -6.30 -9.45
N SER A 394 -11.47 -6.57 -10.71
CA SER A 394 -12.00 -7.82 -11.22
C SER A 394 -10.91 -8.62 -11.91
N HIS A 395 -10.88 -9.94 -11.68
CA HIS A 395 -9.90 -10.81 -12.31
C HIS A 395 -10.09 -10.78 -13.85
N PRO A 396 -9.05 -10.94 -14.69
CA PRO A 396 -9.20 -10.94 -16.16
C PRO A 396 -10.19 -11.98 -16.72
N SER A 397 -10.56 -12.98 -15.92
CA SER A 397 -11.59 -13.99 -16.18
C SER A 397 -13.03 -13.52 -15.92
N ASP A 398 -13.24 -12.27 -15.49
CA ASP A 398 -14.56 -11.73 -15.17
C ASP A 398 -15.28 -11.13 -16.39
N SER A 399 -16.62 -11.16 -16.36
CA SER A 399 -17.46 -10.69 -17.46
C SER A 399 -17.29 -9.19 -17.75
N LEU A 400 -17.01 -8.37 -16.74
CA LEU A 400 -16.77 -6.94 -16.89
C LEU A 400 -15.49 -6.65 -17.66
N ALA A 401 -14.38 -7.30 -17.29
CA ALA A 401 -13.09 -7.17 -17.98
C ALA A 401 -13.19 -7.56 -19.47
N ARG A 402 -13.95 -8.63 -19.77
CA ARG A 402 -14.25 -9.04 -21.15
C ARG A 402 -15.06 -8.00 -21.92
N GLN A 403 -16.07 -7.39 -21.31
CA GLN A 403 -16.84 -6.31 -21.95
C GLN A 403 -15.98 -5.06 -22.19
N ALA A 404 -15.14 -4.69 -21.22
CA ALA A 404 -14.22 -3.56 -21.36
C ALA A 404 -13.20 -3.80 -22.49
N ARG A 405 -12.68 -5.03 -22.63
CA ARG A 405 -11.85 -5.44 -23.78
C ARG A 405 -12.59 -5.23 -25.09
N GLN A 406 -13.82 -5.73 -25.20
CA GLN A 406 -14.64 -5.59 -26.41
C GLN A 406 -14.89 -4.11 -26.76
N LEU A 407 -15.11 -3.25 -25.76
CA LEU A 407 -15.22 -1.80 -25.95
C LEU A 407 -13.90 -1.19 -26.44
N ALA A 408 -12.75 -1.57 -25.86
CA ALA A 408 -11.44 -1.10 -26.29
C ALA A 408 -11.16 -1.47 -27.76
N GLN A 409 -11.50 -2.70 -28.16
CA GLN A 409 -11.42 -3.13 -29.56
C GLN A 409 -12.30 -2.29 -30.47
N ALA A 410 -13.54 -2.03 -30.07
CA ALA A 410 -14.44 -1.18 -30.83
C ALA A 410 -13.87 0.23 -30.99
N ARG A 411 -13.36 0.85 -29.91
CA ARG A 411 -12.72 2.17 -29.96
C ARG A 411 -11.51 2.19 -30.89
N ALA A 412 -10.67 1.15 -30.82
CA ALA A 412 -9.49 1.07 -31.67
C ALA A 412 -9.86 1.06 -33.16
N MET A 413 -10.88 0.29 -33.54
CA MET A 413 -11.38 0.19 -34.92
C MET A 413 -12.12 1.44 -35.38
N GLU A 414 -12.90 2.08 -34.50
CA GLU A 414 -13.64 3.30 -34.79
C GLU A 414 -12.74 4.46 -35.22
N PHE A 415 -11.61 4.64 -34.53
CA PHE A 415 -10.63 5.69 -34.83
C PHE A 415 -9.46 5.20 -35.70
N GLN A 416 -9.33 3.88 -35.89
CA GLN A 416 -8.13 3.22 -36.42
C GLN A 416 -6.84 3.71 -35.76
N LYS A 417 -6.87 3.71 -34.42
CA LYS A 417 -5.75 4.07 -33.55
C LYS A 417 -5.61 2.99 -32.48
N PRO A 418 -4.38 2.61 -32.11
CA PRO A 418 -4.17 1.61 -31.08
C PRO A 418 -4.65 2.12 -29.72
N VAL A 419 -5.10 1.20 -28.87
CA VAL A 419 -5.62 1.47 -27.52
C VAL A 419 -4.75 0.74 -26.49
N LEU A 420 -4.25 1.48 -25.50
CA LEU A 420 -3.59 0.96 -24.30
C LEU A 420 -4.53 1.14 -23.11
N ARG A 421 -4.82 0.07 -22.37
CA ARG A 421 -5.66 0.12 -21.16
C ARG A 421 -4.89 -0.44 -19.96
N SER A 422 -4.68 0.40 -18.96
CA SER A 422 -4.04 0.04 -17.69
C SER A 422 -5.08 -0.24 -16.61
N THR A 423 -4.86 -1.27 -15.81
CA THR A 423 -5.75 -1.73 -14.73
C THR A 423 -4.95 -2.04 -13.47
N ASP A 424 -5.59 -1.99 -12.32
CA ASP A 424 -5.04 -2.31 -11.00
C ASP A 424 -4.64 -3.78 -10.84
N VAL A 425 -5.30 -4.67 -11.58
CA VAL A 425 -5.01 -6.12 -11.61
C VAL A 425 -4.64 -6.57 -13.02
N GLY A 426 -3.60 -7.40 -13.13
CA GLY A 426 -3.18 -8.05 -14.38
C GLY A 426 -2.20 -7.23 -15.23
N PRO A 427 -1.75 -7.77 -16.39
CA PRO A 427 -0.67 -7.20 -17.19
C PRO A 427 -1.03 -5.93 -17.99
N GLY A 428 -2.26 -5.43 -17.91
CA GLY A 428 -2.79 -4.42 -18.83
C GLY A 428 -3.31 -5.03 -20.14
N LEU A 429 -3.86 -4.19 -21.01
CA LEU A 429 -4.42 -4.57 -22.32
C LEU A 429 -3.88 -3.64 -23.40
N ALA A 430 -3.33 -4.21 -24.48
CA ALA A 430 -2.97 -3.49 -25.69
C ALA A 430 -3.79 -4.00 -26.88
N VAL A 431 -4.30 -3.08 -27.69
CA VAL A 431 -5.10 -3.38 -28.88
C VAL A 431 -4.58 -2.59 -30.07
N ASP A 432 -4.39 -3.26 -31.20
CA ASP A 432 -3.98 -2.61 -32.45
C ASP A 432 -5.12 -1.80 -33.10
N HIS A 433 -4.79 -1.05 -34.14
CA HIS A 433 -5.77 -0.22 -34.86
C HIS A 433 -6.88 -1.00 -35.59
N ARG A 434 -6.75 -2.33 -35.71
CA ARG A 434 -7.73 -3.24 -36.33
C ARG A 434 -8.55 -3.99 -35.29
N GLY A 435 -8.34 -3.75 -34.00
CA GLY A 435 -9.06 -4.40 -32.91
C GLY A 435 -8.45 -5.73 -32.47
N HIS A 436 -7.26 -6.11 -32.93
CA HIS A 436 -6.57 -7.30 -32.43
C HIS A 436 -5.91 -7.00 -31.08
N VAL A 437 -6.12 -7.90 -30.13
CA VAL A 437 -5.42 -7.85 -28.84
C VAL A 437 -3.98 -8.27 -29.04
N LEU A 438 -3.05 -7.44 -28.58
CA LEU A 438 -1.61 -7.68 -28.65
C LEU A 438 -1.10 -8.37 -27.39
N ASP A 439 -0.02 -9.11 -27.52
CA ASP A 439 0.67 -9.70 -26.37
C ASP A 439 1.36 -8.61 -25.53
N VAL A 440 1.31 -8.79 -24.21
CA VAL A 440 1.88 -7.86 -23.22
C VAL A 440 2.86 -8.62 -22.30
N PRO A 441 3.97 -9.16 -22.84
CA PRO A 441 4.93 -9.92 -22.05
C PRO A 441 5.56 -9.04 -20.97
N ALA A 442 5.56 -9.52 -19.73
CA ALA A 442 6.10 -8.81 -18.57
C ALA A 442 5.55 -7.37 -18.41
N GLY A 443 4.28 -7.13 -18.78
CA GLY A 443 3.64 -5.82 -18.64
C GLY A 443 4.09 -4.78 -19.67
N THR A 444 4.80 -5.17 -20.74
CA THR A 444 5.25 -4.25 -21.79
C THR A 444 4.58 -4.56 -23.12
N ALA A 445 4.08 -3.55 -23.82
CA ALA A 445 3.46 -3.67 -25.14
C ALA A 445 4.24 -2.85 -26.18
N ARG A 446 4.40 -3.41 -27.39
CA ARG A 446 4.89 -2.68 -28.56
C ARG A 446 3.73 -2.48 -29.52
N LEU A 447 3.55 -1.24 -29.98
CA LEU A 447 2.47 -0.87 -30.89
C LEU A 447 2.93 0.20 -31.88
N GLN A 448 2.11 0.40 -32.91
CA GLN A 448 2.36 1.35 -33.98
C GLN A 448 1.33 2.49 -33.90
N PRO A 449 1.71 3.69 -33.43
CA PRO A 449 0.85 4.88 -33.46
C PRO A 449 0.40 5.24 -34.89
N ARG A 450 -0.76 5.90 -35.01
CA ARG A 450 -1.49 6.08 -36.28
C ARG A 450 -2.00 7.51 -36.48
N GLN A 451 -1.69 8.11 -37.62
CA GLN A 451 -2.19 9.42 -38.03
C GLN A 451 -3.25 9.30 -39.14
N GLY A 452 -4.19 10.24 -39.18
CA GLY A 452 -5.30 10.25 -40.15
C GLY A 452 -6.67 10.19 -39.48
N LEU A 453 -7.72 10.17 -40.29
CA LEU A 453 -9.10 10.27 -39.84
C LEU A 453 -9.97 9.22 -40.52
N THR A 454 -10.68 8.44 -39.72
CA THR A 454 -11.79 7.61 -40.21
C THR A 454 -13.03 8.48 -40.46
N PRO A 455 -13.98 8.05 -41.30
CA PRO A 455 -15.26 8.75 -41.44
C PRO A 455 -16.00 8.95 -40.11
N PHE A 456 -15.92 7.97 -39.19
CA PHE A 456 -16.44 8.12 -37.83
C PHE A 456 -15.70 9.19 -37.02
N ALA A 457 -14.37 9.27 -37.10
CA ALA A 457 -13.62 10.34 -36.43
C ALA A 457 -14.07 11.73 -36.90
N MET A 458 -14.43 11.89 -38.18
CA MET A 458 -14.92 13.15 -38.76
C MET A 458 -16.36 13.48 -38.35
N LEU A 459 -17.28 12.52 -38.54
CA LEU A 459 -18.74 12.74 -38.46
C LEU A 459 -19.36 12.30 -37.14
N GLY A 460 -18.67 11.47 -36.36
CA GLY A 460 -19.19 10.83 -35.16
C GLY A 460 -20.45 10.00 -35.44
N ASP A 461 -21.39 10.06 -34.51
CA ASP A 461 -22.66 9.33 -34.58
C ASP A 461 -23.65 9.90 -35.63
N SER A 462 -23.35 11.04 -36.26
CA SER A 462 -24.28 11.74 -37.15
C SER A 462 -24.70 10.91 -38.37
N LEU A 463 -23.79 10.08 -38.92
CA LEU A 463 -24.09 9.20 -40.05
C LEU A 463 -25.14 8.14 -39.66
N ALA A 464 -24.98 7.51 -38.50
CA ALA A 464 -25.91 6.50 -37.99
C ALA A 464 -27.27 7.12 -37.63
N VAL A 465 -27.27 8.28 -36.97
CA VAL A 465 -28.49 9.01 -36.60
C VAL A 465 -29.23 9.47 -37.84
N GLY A 466 -28.54 10.03 -38.83
CA GLY A 466 -29.12 10.44 -40.12
C GLY A 466 -29.75 9.27 -40.86
N ALA A 467 -29.06 8.13 -40.93
CA ALA A 467 -29.60 6.91 -41.54
C ALA A 467 -30.87 6.41 -40.82
N ALA A 468 -30.87 6.41 -39.48
CA ALA A 468 -32.03 6.01 -38.69
C ALA A 468 -33.23 6.95 -38.91
N LEU A 469 -33.02 8.26 -38.92
CA LEU A 469 -34.07 9.25 -39.18
C LEU A 469 -34.66 9.12 -40.60
N LEU A 470 -33.81 8.90 -41.61
CA LEU A 470 -34.24 8.65 -42.99
C LEU A 470 -35.08 7.37 -43.09
N CYS A 471 -34.71 6.30 -42.38
CA CYS A 471 -35.52 5.09 -42.32
C CYS A 471 -36.90 5.34 -41.71
N LEU A 472 -36.99 6.11 -40.63
CA LEU A 472 -38.28 6.46 -40.02
C LEU A 472 -39.14 7.30 -40.96
N LEU A 473 -38.55 8.29 -41.62
CA LEU A 473 -39.25 9.10 -42.62
C LEU A 473 -39.77 8.23 -43.77
N ALA A 474 -38.95 7.33 -44.31
CA ALA A 474 -39.35 6.40 -45.36
C ALA A 474 -40.48 5.45 -44.91
N ALA A 475 -40.47 4.98 -43.66
CA ALA A 475 -41.52 4.12 -43.11
C ALA A 475 -42.87 4.83 -42.93
N LEU A 476 -42.83 6.14 -42.64
CA LEU A 476 -44.01 7.01 -42.55
C LEU A 476 -44.56 7.33 -43.94
N LEU A 477 -43.70 7.69 -44.90
CA LEU A 477 -44.07 8.02 -46.28
C LEU A 477 -44.61 6.81 -47.06
N ALA A 478 -44.09 5.61 -46.79
CA ALA A 478 -44.57 4.38 -47.45
C ALA A 478 -46.05 4.06 -47.16
N GLY A 479 -46.65 4.66 -46.10
CA GLY A 479 -48.03 4.47 -45.70
C GLY A 479 -48.38 3.00 -45.32
N PRO A 480 -49.51 2.76 -44.63
CA PRO A 480 -50.08 1.42 -44.62
C PRO A 480 -50.53 1.06 -46.04
N ALA A 481 -50.13 -0.11 -46.54
CA ALA A 481 -50.57 -0.60 -47.84
C ALA A 481 -52.12 -0.57 -47.88
N ARG A 482 -52.67 0.03 -48.95
CA ARG A 482 -54.08 -0.08 -49.33
C ARG A 482 -54.38 -1.53 -49.74
N GLU A 483 -54.40 -2.45 -48.79
CA GLU A 483 -55.02 -3.76 -48.96
C GLU A 483 -56.07 -3.90 -47.85
N ASP A 484 -57.33 -3.91 -48.29
CA ASP A 484 -58.58 -4.01 -47.53
C ASP A 484 -58.98 -2.87 -46.59
N MET A 485 -59.20 -1.69 -47.17
CA MET A 485 -60.23 -0.75 -46.69
C MET A 485 -61.56 -0.92 -47.44
N ARG A 486 -62.09 -2.16 -47.47
CA ARG A 486 -63.53 -2.38 -47.57
C ARG A 486 -64.01 -2.94 -46.24
N GLY A 487 -64.24 -2.04 -45.28
CA GLY A 487 -64.84 -2.41 -44.00
C GLY A 487 -64.15 -1.86 -42.76
N SER A 488 -63.70 -0.60 -42.75
CA SER A 488 -63.65 0.11 -41.47
C SER A 488 -63.75 1.62 -41.66
N THR A 489 -64.92 2.13 -41.30
CA THR A 489 -65.19 3.52 -40.96
C THR A 489 -64.32 3.93 -39.77
N ALA A 490 -63.04 4.23 -40.00
CA ALA A 490 -62.09 4.65 -38.98
C ALA A 490 -61.78 6.16 -39.05
N LEU A 491 -62.83 6.99 -39.09
CA LEU A 491 -62.72 8.45 -38.93
C LEU A 491 -63.76 9.05 -37.97
N ARG A 492 -64.36 8.23 -37.10
CA ARG A 492 -65.20 8.71 -35.98
C ARG A 492 -65.01 7.87 -34.73
N VAL A 493 -63.95 8.12 -33.96
CA VAL A 493 -63.94 7.81 -32.51
C VAL A 493 -63.16 8.91 -31.76
N LEU A 494 -63.77 10.09 -31.68
CA LEU A 494 -63.68 10.97 -30.50
C LEU A 494 -64.88 10.70 -29.55
N GLY A 495 -65.44 9.49 -29.61
CA GLY A 495 -66.60 9.07 -28.84
C GLY A 495 -66.23 8.00 -27.82
N ARG A 496 -66.13 8.41 -26.55
CA ARG A 496 -66.44 7.64 -25.33
C ARG A 496 -66.39 6.10 -25.48
N GLY A 497 -65.19 5.55 -25.55
CA GLY A 497 -64.93 4.16 -25.17
C GLY A 497 -64.35 4.15 -23.76
N ARG A 498 -65.14 3.78 -22.75
CA ARG A 498 -64.60 3.44 -21.42
C ARG A 498 -63.58 2.31 -21.62
N VAL A 499 -62.31 2.65 -21.65
CA VAL A 499 -61.22 1.69 -21.52
C VAL A 499 -61.37 1.12 -20.12
N ALA A 500 -61.88 -0.11 -20.01
CA ALA A 500 -61.74 -0.87 -18.79
C ALA A 500 -60.23 -1.09 -18.58
N GLN A 501 -59.62 -0.19 -17.81
CA GLN A 501 -58.29 -0.37 -17.25
C GLN A 501 -58.35 -1.60 -16.35
N THR A 502 -57.89 -2.74 -16.84
CA THR A 502 -57.50 -3.83 -15.94
C THR A 502 -56.20 -3.40 -15.28
N GLY A 503 -56.30 -2.89 -14.05
CA GLY A 503 -55.20 -2.43 -13.18
C GLY A 503 -54.17 -3.50 -12.78
N GLN A 504 -54.01 -4.55 -13.59
CA GLN A 504 -53.12 -5.68 -13.32
C GLN A 504 -51.64 -5.30 -13.47
N ILE A 505 -51.29 -4.38 -14.37
CA ILE A 505 -49.92 -3.88 -14.48
C ILE A 505 -49.59 -3.01 -13.27
N LEU A 506 -50.51 -2.16 -12.80
CA LEU A 506 -50.28 -1.36 -11.59
C LEU A 506 -50.09 -2.26 -10.36
N MET A 507 -50.91 -3.30 -10.19
CA MET A 507 -50.74 -4.24 -9.08
C MET A 507 -49.44 -5.05 -9.19
N ALA A 508 -49.04 -5.48 -10.38
CA ALA A 508 -47.76 -6.17 -10.58
C ALA A 508 -46.57 -5.22 -10.34
N THR A 509 -46.64 -3.96 -10.82
CA THR A 509 -45.63 -2.93 -10.58
C THR A 509 -45.55 -2.54 -9.11
N VAL A 510 -46.68 -2.38 -8.42
CA VAL A 510 -46.72 -2.09 -6.98
C VAL A 510 -46.24 -3.27 -6.15
N ALA A 511 -46.61 -4.51 -6.50
CA ALA A 511 -46.08 -5.70 -5.85
C ALA A 511 -44.57 -5.83 -6.06
N LEU A 512 -44.08 -5.57 -7.28
CA LEU A 512 -42.65 -5.57 -7.58
C LEU A 512 -41.93 -4.44 -6.83
N LEU A 513 -42.53 -3.25 -6.73
CA LEU A 513 -42.00 -2.12 -5.96
C LEU A 513 -41.97 -2.41 -4.46
N LEU A 514 -43.00 -3.07 -3.90
CA LEU A 514 -43.06 -3.47 -2.50
C LEU A 514 -42.03 -4.56 -2.18
N VAL A 515 -41.87 -5.56 -3.06
CA VAL A 515 -40.81 -6.57 -2.94
C VAL A 515 -39.44 -5.92 -3.05
N SER A 516 -39.25 -5.00 -4.01
CA SER A 516 -38.00 -4.25 -4.17
C SER A 516 -37.72 -3.36 -2.96
N ALA A 517 -38.74 -2.72 -2.38
CA ALA A 517 -38.62 -1.89 -1.18
C ALA A 517 -38.35 -2.71 0.08
N ALA A 518 -38.98 -3.87 0.23
CA ALA A 518 -38.71 -4.81 1.32
C ALA A 518 -37.30 -5.40 1.20
N MET A 519 -36.88 -5.82 0.01
CA MET A 519 -35.50 -6.25 -0.26
C MET A 519 -34.51 -5.12 0.02
N LEU A 520 -34.83 -3.88 -0.39
CA LEU A 520 -34.02 -2.70 -0.09
C LEU A 520 -33.93 -2.48 1.43
N TYR A 521 -35.02 -2.58 2.18
CA TYR A 521 -35.03 -2.46 3.65
C TYR A 521 -34.17 -3.53 4.32
N PHE A 522 -34.38 -4.81 4.00
CA PHE A 522 -33.59 -5.90 4.57
C PHE A 522 -32.11 -5.78 4.20
N MET A 523 -31.82 -5.38 2.97
CA MET A 523 -30.46 -5.21 2.50
C MET A 523 -29.80 -3.97 3.12
N VAL A 524 -30.55 -2.87 3.34
CA VAL A 524 -30.14 -1.65 4.06
C VAL A 524 -29.86 -1.95 5.54
N ASN A 525 -30.61 -2.85 6.15
CA ASN A 525 -30.34 -3.27 7.52
C ASN A 525 -29.10 -4.20 7.58
N SER A 526 -29.01 -5.18 6.67
CA SER A 526 -27.91 -6.16 6.62
C SER A 526 -26.55 -5.51 6.34
N GLY A 527 -26.43 -4.69 5.30
CA GLY A 527 -25.16 -4.00 5.04
C GLY A 527 -24.83 -2.87 6.04
N GLN A 528 -25.78 -2.34 6.82
CA GLN A 528 -25.45 -1.45 7.94
C GLN A 528 -24.79 -2.27 9.04
N ALA A 529 -25.34 -3.45 9.35
CA ALA A 529 -24.69 -4.39 10.28
C ALA A 529 -23.30 -4.83 9.80
N VAL A 530 -23.10 -5.08 8.50
CA VAL A 530 -21.77 -5.40 7.93
C VAL A 530 -20.83 -4.21 8.00
N THR A 531 -21.31 -3.00 7.68
CA THR A 531 -20.49 -1.77 7.75
C THR A 531 -20.06 -1.47 9.18
N GLU A 532 -20.97 -1.58 10.14
CA GLU A 532 -20.65 -1.45 11.57
C GLU A 532 -19.66 -2.54 12.02
N LYS A 533 -19.82 -3.78 11.57
CA LYS A 533 -18.86 -4.85 11.84
C LYS A 533 -17.47 -4.54 11.29
N MET A 534 -17.38 -4.07 10.04
CA MET A 534 -16.11 -3.66 9.43
C MET A 534 -15.49 -2.48 10.20
N ARG A 535 -16.30 -1.48 10.58
CA ARG A 535 -15.83 -0.32 11.33
C ARG A 535 -15.27 -0.71 12.70
N VAL A 536 -15.97 -1.56 13.45
CA VAL A 536 -15.51 -2.07 14.76
C VAL A 536 -14.25 -2.93 14.59
N THR A 537 -14.16 -3.73 13.52
CA THR A 537 -12.98 -4.55 13.21
C THR A 537 -11.76 -3.68 12.86
N ASN A 538 -11.91 -2.74 11.93
CA ASN A 538 -10.82 -1.83 11.53
C ASN A 538 -10.37 -0.95 12.70
N ALA A 539 -11.30 -0.49 13.53
CA ALA A 539 -10.96 0.24 14.75
C ALA A 539 -10.19 -0.64 15.75
N SER A 540 -10.54 -1.92 15.86
CA SER A 540 -9.82 -2.88 16.69
C SER A 540 -8.39 -3.09 16.19
N ASP A 541 -8.20 -3.32 14.89
CA ASP A 541 -6.89 -3.51 14.28
C ASP A 541 -6.01 -2.27 14.44
N ALA A 542 -6.55 -1.08 14.13
CA ALA A 542 -5.84 0.18 14.26
C ALA A 542 -5.46 0.47 15.72
N ALA A 543 -6.36 0.21 16.66
CA ALA A 543 -6.12 0.38 18.10
C ALA A 543 -5.05 -0.58 18.62
N ALA A 544 -5.11 -1.87 18.25
CA ALA A 544 -4.11 -2.88 18.63
C ALA A 544 -2.73 -2.54 18.06
N TYR A 545 -2.65 -2.22 16.77
CA TYR A 545 -1.39 -1.85 16.13
C TYR A 545 -0.77 -0.59 16.76
N SER A 546 -1.59 0.43 17.04
CA SER A 546 -1.13 1.67 17.67
C SER A 546 -0.63 1.44 19.10
N ALA A 547 -1.30 0.57 19.86
CA ALA A 547 -0.86 0.19 21.20
C ALA A 547 0.51 -0.52 21.16
N GLY A 548 0.68 -1.48 20.24
CA GLY A 548 1.97 -2.17 20.04
C GLY A 548 3.10 -1.22 19.60
N ILE A 549 2.80 -0.15 18.86
CA ILE A 549 3.82 0.85 18.47
C ILE A 549 4.42 1.53 19.70
N VAL A 550 3.62 1.78 20.73
CA VAL A 550 4.09 2.44 21.95
C VAL A 550 5.08 1.54 22.69
N GLU A 551 4.77 0.25 22.79
CA GLU A 551 5.66 -0.76 23.38
C GLU A 551 6.97 -0.88 22.59
N ALA A 552 6.90 -1.02 21.26
CA ALA A 552 8.07 -1.06 20.40
C ALA A 552 8.95 0.21 20.53
N ARG A 553 8.33 1.39 20.67
CA ARG A 553 9.05 2.65 20.88
C ARG A 553 9.79 2.68 22.20
N VAL A 554 9.20 2.16 23.28
CA VAL A 554 9.88 2.11 24.58
C VAL A 554 11.04 1.13 24.56
N LEU A 555 10.89 -0.06 23.96
CA LEU A 555 12.01 -1.00 23.81
C LEU A 555 13.16 -0.42 22.97
N ASN A 556 12.83 0.30 21.89
CA ASN A 556 13.84 0.99 21.09
C ASN A 556 14.47 2.18 21.83
N TYR A 557 13.71 2.88 22.66
CA TYR A 557 14.19 3.97 23.51
C TYR A 557 15.19 3.43 24.55
N ASP A 558 14.87 2.31 25.21
CA ASP A 558 15.79 1.62 26.12
C ASP A 558 17.09 1.23 25.41
N ALA A 559 17.01 0.75 24.17
CA ALA A 559 18.18 0.42 23.37
C ALA A 559 19.11 1.61 23.11
N TYR A 560 18.56 2.80 22.88
CA TYR A 560 19.37 4.02 22.75
C TYR A 560 19.96 4.44 24.09
N LEU A 561 19.18 4.39 25.18
CA LEU A 561 19.66 4.77 26.50
C LEU A 561 20.74 3.84 27.02
N ASN A 562 20.60 2.52 26.86
CA ASN A 562 21.62 1.56 27.24
C ASN A 562 22.95 1.82 26.53
N ARG A 563 22.92 2.12 25.22
CA ARG A 563 24.13 2.50 24.47
C ARG A 563 24.73 3.82 24.94
N ALA A 564 23.90 4.79 25.28
CA ALA A 564 24.36 6.08 25.77
C ALA A 564 24.99 5.96 27.18
N MET A 565 24.40 5.15 28.06
CA MET A 565 24.97 4.81 29.36
C MET A 565 26.32 4.10 29.22
N VAL A 566 26.43 3.11 28.33
CA VAL A 566 27.71 2.46 28.00
C VAL A 566 28.75 3.48 27.52
N ALA A 567 28.35 4.44 26.68
CA ALA A 567 29.26 5.49 26.22
C ALA A 567 29.73 6.43 27.35
N ASN A 568 28.84 6.79 28.28
CA ASN A 568 29.20 7.57 29.47
C ASN A 568 30.20 6.81 30.36
N GLU A 569 29.99 5.52 30.58
CA GLU A 569 30.94 4.67 31.34
C GLU A 569 32.31 4.57 30.66
N ILE A 570 32.34 4.42 29.33
CA ILE A 570 33.60 4.42 28.57
C ILE A 570 34.30 5.77 28.69
N ALA A 571 33.57 6.88 28.68
CA ALA A 571 34.15 8.21 28.87
C ALA A 571 34.77 8.36 30.27
N ILE A 572 34.13 7.84 31.31
CA ILE A 572 34.70 7.78 32.67
C ILE A 572 35.98 6.94 32.66
N ALA A 573 35.95 5.74 32.06
CA ALA A 573 37.12 4.87 31.94
C ALA A 573 38.28 5.53 31.16
N GLN A 574 37.99 6.31 30.11
CA GLN A 574 38.98 7.08 29.37
C GLN A 574 39.64 8.15 30.24
N MET A 575 38.87 8.87 31.05
CA MET A 575 39.41 9.87 31.97
C MET A 575 40.29 9.24 33.07
N VAL A 576 39.86 8.11 33.63
CA VAL A 576 40.69 7.33 34.58
C VAL A 576 41.98 6.84 33.90
N SER A 577 41.90 6.40 32.64
CA SER A 577 43.06 5.98 31.84
C SER A 577 44.05 7.12 31.59
N ILE A 578 43.54 8.32 31.30
CA ILE A 578 44.37 9.52 31.11
C ILE A 578 45.05 9.86 32.43
N GLY A 579 44.33 9.83 33.55
CA GLY A 579 44.91 10.09 34.88
C GLY A 579 46.04 9.12 35.22
N SER A 580 45.81 7.80 35.11
CA SER A 580 46.84 6.80 35.43
C SER A 580 48.05 6.91 34.50
N TRP A 581 47.81 7.19 33.21
CA TRP A 581 48.88 7.36 32.21
C TRP A 581 49.70 8.63 32.42
N LEU A 582 49.07 9.77 32.77
CA LEU A 582 49.77 11.02 33.06
C LEU A 582 50.67 10.88 34.29
N ARG A 583 50.18 10.24 35.36
CA ARG A 583 51.01 10.00 36.55
C ARG A 583 52.13 9.00 36.28
N TYR A 584 51.84 7.93 35.55
CA TYR A 584 52.86 7.01 35.07
C TYR A 584 53.96 7.76 34.31
N PHE A 585 53.57 8.66 33.40
CA PHE A 585 54.50 9.44 32.61
C PHE A 585 55.33 10.41 33.46
N ALA A 586 54.71 11.11 34.42
CA ALA A 586 55.39 11.99 35.36
C ALA A 586 56.45 11.23 36.18
N ASN A 587 56.03 10.12 36.82
CA ASN A 587 56.94 9.27 37.61
C ASN A 587 58.05 8.66 36.73
N ALA A 588 57.73 8.25 35.49
CA ALA A 588 58.74 7.77 34.54
C ALA A 588 59.76 8.85 34.21
N ALA A 589 59.32 10.08 33.93
CA ALA A 589 60.20 11.19 33.59
C ALA A 589 61.15 11.52 34.75
N ASP A 590 60.65 11.57 35.99
CA ASP A 590 61.45 11.91 37.17
C ASP A 590 62.49 10.83 37.50
N ASN A 591 62.08 9.56 37.50
CA ASN A 591 63.01 8.46 37.79
C ASN A 591 64.04 8.28 36.67
N ILE A 592 63.65 8.43 35.40
CA ILE A 592 64.58 8.30 34.27
C ILE A 592 65.54 9.49 34.23
N ALA A 593 65.13 10.71 34.55
CA ALA A 593 66.04 11.86 34.66
C ALA A 593 67.09 11.66 35.77
N GLY A 594 66.69 11.10 36.92
CA GLY A 594 67.61 10.71 37.99
C GLY A 594 68.57 9.59 37.57
N THR A 595 68.07 8.56 36.89
CA THR A 595 68.85 7.39 36.48
C THR A 595 69.75 7.68 35.27
N ALA A 596 69.34 8.56 34.36
CA ALA A 596 70.11 8.97 33.18
C ALA A 596 71.36 9.78 33.58
N GLY A 597 71.30 10.54 34.68
CA GLY A 597 72.48 11.19 35.27
C GLY A 597 73.55 10.18 35.69
N ASP A 598 73.14 9.06 36.29
CA ASP A 598 74.05 8.01 36.76
C ASP A 598 74.52 7.07 35.63
N VAL A 599 73.67 6.81 34.63
CA VAL A 599 73.96 5.91 33.50
C VAL A 599 74.76 6.60 32.39
N ALA A 600 74.57 7.91 32.16
CA ALA A 600 75.37 8.68 31.19
C ALA A 600 76.84 8.82 31.61
N LEU A 601 77.15 8.68 32.91
CA LEU A 601 78.51 8.67 33.45
C LEU A 601 79.25 7.33 33.22
N MET A 602 78.55 6.26 32.83
CA MET A 602 79.13 4.91 32.71
C MET A 602 79.20 4.35 31.28
N LEU A 603 78.72 5.06 30.25
CA LEU A 603 78.59 4.48 28.90
C LEU A 603 79.26 5.29 27.79
N GLU A 604 80.18 4.66 27.05
CA GLU A 604 80.43 4.99 25.64
C GLU A 604 79.15 4.74 24.82
N PRO A 605 78.88 5.53 23.76
CA PRO A 605 77.59 5.54 23.07
C PRO A 605 77.38 4.22 22.30
N SER A 606 76.75 3.23 22.93
CA SER A 606 76.17 2.11 22.22
C SER A 606 74.87 2.57 21.55
N LEU A 607 74.60 2.08 20.33
CA LEU A 607 73.38 2.38 19.58
C LEU A 607 72.11 2.02 20.38
N GLU A 608 72.21 1.05 21.29
CA GLU A 608 71.10 0.60 22.14
C GLU A 608 70.84 1.54 23.34
N ALA A 609 71.89 2.09 23.97
CA ALA A 609 71.73 3.13 25.01
C ALA A 609 71.10 4.41 24.44
N SER A 610 71.41 4.73 23.18
CA SER A 610 70.80 5.85 22.45
C SER A 610 69.31 5.65 22.13
N LYS A 611 68.78 4.43 22.12
CA LYS A 611 67.33 4.18 21.96
C LYS A 611 66.55 4.50 23.23
N ILE A 612 67.12 4.20 24.41
CA ILE A 612 66.49 4.50 25.71
C ILE A 612 66.52 6.01 25.98
N VAL A 613 67.68 6.64 25.76
CA VAL A 613 67.82 8.10 25.81
C VAL A 613 67.07 8.79 24.66
N GLY A 614 66.92 8.15 23.49
CA GLY A 614 66.15 8.69 22.36
C GLY A 614 64.63 8.69 22.60
N ILE A 615 64.11 7.71 23.34
CA ILE A 615 62.68 7.60 23.68
C ILE A 615 62.29 8.51 24.85
N PHE A 616 63.19 8.74 25.82
CA PHE A 616 62.88 9.53 27.02
C PHE A 616 63.66 10.86 27.15
N GLY A 617 64.91 10.90 26.69
CA GLY A 617 65.78 12.09 26.74
C GLY A 617 65.47 13.14 25.67
N VAL A 618 64.94 12.77 24.50
CA VAL A 618 64.36 13.76 23.55
C VAL A 618 63.16 14.44 24.19
N THR A 619 62.42 13.73 25.04
CA THR A 619 61.25 14.23 25.74
C THR A 619 61.66 15.17 26.87
N GLU A 620 62.65 14.83 27.69
CA GLU A 620 63.17 15.71 28.76
C GLU A 620 63.83 16.99 28.19
N VAL A 621 64.63 16.86 27.13
CA VAL A 621 65.25 18.01 26.46
C VAL A 621 64.21 18.87 25.75
N ALA A 622 63.23 18.28 25.04
CA ALA A 622 62.13 19.02 24.45
C ALA A 622 61.24 19.69 25.50
N LEU A 623 60.99 19.02 26.64
CA LEU A 623 60.23 19.56 27.77
C LEU A 623 60.92 20.76 28.39
N ARG A 624 62.21 20.64 28.72
CA ARG A 624 63.02 21.77 29.24
C ARG A 624 63.15 22.90 28.21
N TYR A 625 63.29 22.58 26.93
CA TYR A 625 63.48 23.56 25.84
C TYR A 625 62.19 24.34 25.52
N TYR A 626 61.01 23.70 25.55
CA TYR A 626 59.73 24.36 25.23
C TYR A 626 59.03 25.00 26.44
N THR A 627 59.23 24.48 27.66
CA THR A 627 58.41 24.89 28.83
C THR A 627 59.17 25.73 29.86
N GLN A 628 60.51 25.77 29.78
CA GLN A 628 61.39 26.43 30.76
C GLN A 628 61.15 26.02 32.23
N ARG A 629 60.49 24.88 32.48
CA ARG A 629 60.20 24.35 33.82
C ARG A 629 61.04 23.11 34.12
N SER A 630 61.28 22.86 35.41
CA SER A 630 61.85 21.58 35.88
C SER A 630 60.84 20.43 35.66
N ALA A 631 61.31 19.17 35.60
CA ALA A 631 60.42 18.00 35.45
C ALA A 631 59.31 17.98 36.53
N ASN A 632 59.67 18.35 37.77
CA ASN A 632 58.74 18.49 38.89
C ASN A 632 57.70 19.62 38.68
N GLU A 633 58.10 20.80 38.22
CA GLU A 633 57.16 21.92 37.94
C GLU A 633 56.26 21.64 36.71
N TYR A 634 56.75 20.85 35.76
CA TYR A 634 55.96 20.41 34.62
C TYR A 634 55.01 19.27 35.01
N ALA A 635 55.45 18.33 35.86
CA ALA A 635 54.59 17.33 36.47
C ALA A 635 53.49 18.02 37.28
N ASP A 636 53.79 19.01 38.11
CA ASP A 636 52.79 19.80 38.83
C ASP A 636 51.83 20.52 37.88
N TYR A 637 52.29 21.09 36.76
CA TYR A 637 51.44 21.76 35.77
C TYR A 637 50.57 20.79 34.94
N VAL A 638 51.13 19.65 34.53
CA VAL A 638 50.46 18.61 33.72
C VAL A 638 49.57 17.71 34.58
N LEU A 639 49.82 17.62 35.88
CA LEU A 639 48.96 16.93 36.81
C LEU A 639 47.87 17.87 37.32
N GLN A 640 48.16 19.09 37.81
CA GLN A 640 47.16 19.91 38.51
C GLN A 640 45.99 20.41 37.64
N GLU A 641 46.23 20.95 36.43
CA GLU A 641 45.12 21.44 35.60
C GLU A 641 44.28 20.31 34.97
N PRO A 642 44.88 19.25 34.40
CA PRO A 642 44.12 18.12 33.87
C PRO A 642 43.50 17.20 34.93
N TYR A 643 44.12 16.98 36.11
CA TYR A 643 43.45 16.20 37.17
C TYR A 643 42.25 16.94 37.77
N GLY A 644 42.31 18.27 37.84
CA GLY A 644 41.20 19.08 38.37
C GLY A 644 39.90 18.93 37.57
N ILE A 645 39.99 18.55 36.29
CA ILE A 645 38.81 18.31 35.42
C ILE A 645 38.32 16.87 35.45
N ILE A 646 39.14 15.89 35.88
CA ILE A 646 38.75 14.47 35.94
C ILE A 646 37.54 14.29 36.85
N GLY A 647 37.59 14.79 38.08
CA GLY A 647 36.51 14.62 39.06
C GLY A 647 35.16 15.23 38.63
N PRO A 648 35.10 16.51 38.21
CA PRO A 648 33.89 17.12 37.67
C PRO A 648 33.35 16.43 36.41
N PHE A 649 34.24 15.95 35.52
CA PHE A 649 33.83 15.21 34.32
C PHE A 649 33.14 13.89 34.68
N ILE A 650 33.72 13.14 35.62
CA ILE A 650 33.17 11.87 36.10
C ILE A 650 31.80 12.11 36.74
N THR A 651 31.69 13.09 37.64
CA THR A 651 30.41 13.47 38.27
C THR A 651 29.32 13.80 37.24
N LEU A 652 29.67 14.51 36.17
CA LEU A 652 28.72 14.85 35.11
C LEU A 652 28.24 13.60 34.36
N HIS A 653 29.16 12.72 33.96
CA HIS A 653 28.81 11.52 33.19
C HIS A 653 28.04 10.50 34.04
N ASP A 654 28.40 10.34 35.32
CA ASP A 654 27.65 9.55 36.31
C ASP A 654 26.21 10.08 36.47
N ALA A 655 26.05 11.39 36.65
CA ALA A 655 24.74 12.01 36.77
C ALA A 655 23.88 11.84 35.50
N VAL A 656 24.47 11.95 34.31
CA VAL A 656 23.77 11.72 33.04
C VAL A 656 23.35 10.25 32.90
N ALA A 657 24.23 9.31 33.25
CA ALA A 657 23.92 7.89 33.22
C ALA A 657 22.78 7.53 34.19
N ALA A 658 22.83 8.05 35.42
CA ALA A 658 21.77 7.88 36.41
C ALA A 658 20.43 8.49 35.93
N ALA A 659 20.46 9.67 35.30
CA ALA A 659 19.26 10.29 34.73
C ALA A 659 18.64 9.45 33.60
N MET A 660 19.47 8.81 32.77
CA MET A 660 19.01 7.88 31.73
C MET A 660 18.35 6.64 32.33
N SER A 661 18.95 6.06 33.37
CA SER A 661 18.35 4.93 34.11
C SER A 661 16.97 5.28 34.69
N ILE A 662 16.85 6.44 35.34
CA ILE A 662 15.56 6.95 35.84
C ILE A 662 14.55 7.16 34.70
N ALA A 663 15.00 7.63 33.54
CA ALA A 663 14.13 7.82 32.38
C ALA A 663 13.59 6.50 31.82
N GLN A 664 14.37 5.40 31.86
CA GLN A 664 13.87 4.06 31.52
C GLN A 664 12.75 3.63 32.47
N GLU A 665 12.93 3.80 33.78
CA GLU A 665 11.91 3.45 34.77
C GLU A 665 10.62 4.27 34.60
N ALA A 666 10.75 5.57 34.31
CA ALA A 666 9.62 6.44 34.00
C ALA A 666 8.88 6.03 32.71
N ALA A 667 9.58 5.55 31.69
CA ALA A 667 8.95 5.07 30.46
C ALA A 667 8.14 3.79 30.70
N HIS A 668 8.68 2.86 31.50
CA HIS A 668 8.07 1.56 31.80
C HIS A 668 6.92 1.62 32.79
N SER A 669 7.01 2.45 33.83
CA SER A 669 5.94 2.64 34.82
C SER A 669 4.60 3.05 34.19
N ASN A 670 4.66 3.81 33.08
CA ASN A 670 3.48 4.23 32.31
C ASN A 670 2.83 3.09 31.48
N LEU A 671 3.56 2.00 31.22
CA LEU A 671 3.14 0.88 30.38
C LEU A 671 2.84 -0.39 31.17
N LYS A 672 3.47 -0.56 32.35
CA LYS A 672 3.38 -1.74 33.22
C LYS A 672 1.94 -2.15 33.56
N TRP A 673 1.01 -1.21 33.57
CA TRP A 673 -0.39 -1.45 33.89
C TRP A 673 -1.30 -1.40 32.67
N GLY A 674 -0.79 -1.35 31.44
CA GLY A 674 -1.63 -1.25 30.23
C GLY A 674 -2.45 0.03 30.10
N ILE A 675 -2.28 1.01 31.01
CA ILE A 675 -3.13 2.21 31.10
C ILE A 675 -2.90 3.08 29.88
N ARG A 676 -1.63 3.37 29.56
CA ARG A 676 -1.26 4.20 28.41
C ARG A 676 -1.64 3.52 27.09
N GLN A 677 -1.43 2.20 26.98
CA GLN A 677 -1.86 1.43 25.81
C GLN A 677 -3.38 1.49 25.64
N GLY A 678 -4.14 1.32 26.73
CA GLY A 678 -5.60 1.43 26.71
C GLY A 678 -6.10 2.83 26.36
N GLN A 679 -5.47 3.89 26.89
CA GLN A 679 -5.79 5.27 26.56
C GLN A 679 -5.59 5.56 25.06
N ILE A 680 -4.46 5.13 24.50
CA ILE A 680 -4.14 5.32 23.07
C ILE A 680 -5.08 4.50 22.20
N ALA A 681 -5.31 3.23 22.54
CA ALA A 681 -6.28 2.37 21.86
C ALA A 681 -7.68 3.02 21.84
N ASN A 682 -8.11 3.59 22.98
CA ASN A 682 -9.41 4.24 23.08
C ASN A 682 -9.47 5.58 22.35
N GLN A 683 -8.38 6.35 22.31
CA GLN A 683 -8.27 7.56 21.49
C GLN A 683 -8.38 7.23 20.00
N VAL A 684 -7.68 6.18 19.52
CA VAL A 684 -7.72 5.73 18.13
C VAL A 684 -9.12 5.24 17.76
N ALA A 685 -9.73 4.41 18.60
CA ALA A 685 -11.10 3.93 18.37
C ALA A 685 -12.10 5.09 18.31
N ARG A 686 -12.03 6.06 19.24
CA ARG A 686 -12.92 7.22 19.28
C ARG A 686 -12.69 8.22 18.15
N ALA A 687 -11.46 8.32 17.64
CA ALA A 687 -11.15 9.13 16.47
C ALA A 687 -11.80 8.55 15.20
N MET A 688 -11.95 7.23 15.12
CA MET A 688 -12.66 6.57 14.02
C MET A 688 -14.18 6.65 14.18
N ASP A 689 -14.69 6.45 15.39
CA ASP A 689 -16.10 6.64 15.72
C ASP A 689 -16.26 6.97 17.21
N PRO A 690 -16.81 8.14 17.57
CA PRO A 690 -16.92 8.58 18.98
C PRO A 690 -17.69 7.66 19.91
N THR A 691 -18.55 6.79 19.36
CA THR A 691 -19.36 5.81 20.11
C THR A 691 -18.57 4.54 20.46
N LEU A 692 -17.38 4.36 19.86
CA LEU A 692 -16.54 3.21 20.15
C LEU A 692 -15.82 3.37 21.48
N THR A 693 -15.62 2.22 22.12
CA THR A 693 -14.83 2.10 23.33
C THR A 693 -13.82 0.99 23.12
N ALA A 694 -12.55 1.26 23.42
CA ALA A 694 -11.50 0.25 23.38
C ALA A 694 -11.02 -0.07 24.78
N GLN A 695 -10.70 -1.34 25.01
CA GLN A 695 -10.11 -1.82 26.26
C GLN A 695 -9.04 -2.87 25.98
N VAL A 696 -8.01 -2.87 26.82
CA VAL A 696 -6.96 -3.91 26.79
C VAL A 696 -7.55 -5.18 27.39
N VAL A 697 -7.41 -6.30 26.68
CA VAL A 697 -7.80 -7.62 27.16
C VAL A 697 -6.69 -8.17 28.05
N ARG A 698 -7.04 -8.58 29.27
CA ARG A 698 -6.10 -9.16 30.23
C ARG A 698 -6.54 -10.57 30.59
N VAL A 699 -5.79 -11.56 30.08
CA VAL A 699 -6.00 -12.97 30.39
C VAL A 699 -5.00 -13.38 31.48
N PRO A 700 -5.43 -13.71 32.70
CA PRO A 700 -4.54 -14.19 33.75
C PRO A 700 -3.80 -15.46 33.30
N GLY A 701 -2.47 -15.49 33.44
CA GLY A 701 -1.65 -16.66 33.10
C GLY A 701 -1.29 -16.83 31.62
N HIS A 702 -1.57 -15.86 30.75
CA HIS A 702 -0.97 -15.77 29.41
C HIS A 702 0.17 -14.74 29.41
N PHE A 703 1.36 -15.21 29.01
CA PHE A 703 2.65 -14.53 29.08
C PHE A 703 2.82 -13.44 28.00
N ASP A 704 2.07 -12.34 28.10
CA ASP A 704 2.25 -11.18 27.20
C ASP A 704 2.07 -9.83 27.90
N ASP A 705 2.26 -9.78 29.22
CA ASP A 705 2.32 -8.50 29.91
C ASP A 705 3.67 -7.83 29.60
N PHE A 706 3.63 -6.67 28.95
CA PHE A 706 4.80 -5.83 28.72
C PHE A 706 5.60 -5.61 30.02
N GLY A 707 4.93 -5.56 31.17
CA GLY A 707 5.55 -5.42 32.49
C GLY A 707 6.46 -6.59 32.89
N ASP A 708 6.26 -7.79 32.35
CA ASP A 708 7.08 -8.98 32.59
C ASP A 708 8.09 -9.27 31.47
N PHE A 709 8.02 -8.53 30.36
CA PHE A 709 8.91 -8.73 29.21
C PHE A 709 10.34 -8.23 29.48
N THR A 710 10.47 -7.18 30.28
CA THR A 710 11.75 -6.57 30.64
C THR A 710 11.91 -6.47 32.16
N LYS A 711 13.14 -6.44 32.65
CA LYS A 711 13.43 -6.11 34.05
C LYS A 711 14.59 -5.11 34.14
N SER A 712 14.62 -4.35 35.23
CA SER A 712 15.79 -3.55 35.57
C SER A 712 16.83 -4.49 36.20
N TYR A 713 18.03 -4.50 35.64
CA TYR A 713 19.18 -5.20 36.23
C TYR A 713 19.92 -4.19 37.10
N ALA A 714 19.84 -4.39 38.42
CA ALA A 714 20.25 -3.41 39.42
C ALA A 714 21.27 -3.97 40.41
N ARG A 715 21.92 -3.07 41.17
CA ARG A 715 22.88 -3.40 42.23
C ARG A 715 22.28 -4.33 43.29
N ASP A 716 21.06 -4.04 43.73
CA ASP A 716 20.34 -4.81 44.76
C ASP A 716 19.21 -5.65 44.12
N GLY A 717 19.55 -6.46 43.11
CA GLY A 717 18.60 -7.34 42.43
C GLY A 717 18.19 -8.57 43.24
N GLU A 718 17.23 -9.34 42.72
CA GLU A 718 16.67 -10.52 43.41
C GLU A 718 17.72 -11.61 43.69
N THR A 719 18.75 -11.70 42.85
CA THR A 719 19.82 -12.70 42.94
C THR A 719 21.17 -12.11 43.39
N GLY A 720 21.17 -10.88 43.91
CA GLY A 720 22.36 -10.09 44.20
C GLY A 720 22.59 -9.02 43.13
N ASP A 721 23.84 -8.65 42.87
CA ASP A 721 24.17 -7.67 41.84
C ASP A 721 24.03 -8.28 40.43
N GLU A 722 23.02 -7.83 39.68
CA GLU A 722 22.67 -8.36 38.37
C GLU A 722 23.26 -7.53 37.21
N ARG A 723 24.04 -6.48 37.49
CA ARG A 723 24.56 -5.55 36.47
C ARG A 723 25.65 -6.15 35.55
N GLY A 724 26.00 -7.42 35.75
CA GLY A 724 27.07 -8.12 35.02
C GLY A 724 26.96 -8.09 33.49
N ARG A 725 25.75 -8.15 32.91
CA ARG A 725 25.59 -8.05 31.44
C ARG A 725 25.92 -6.66 30.92
N PHE A 726 25.47 -5.62 31.62
CA PHE A 726 25.81 -4.24 31.26
C PHE A 726 27.31 -4.01 31.39
N ALA A 727 27.92 -4.51 32.49
CA ALA A 727 29.37 -4.48 32.69
C ALA A 727 30.15 -5.18 31.55
N ASP A 728 29.73 -6.36 31.10
CA ASP A 728 30.39 -7.08 29.99
C ASP A 728 30.32 -6.28 28.68
N VAL A 729 29.16 -5.70 28.34
CA VAL A 729 29.01 -4.85 27.15
C VAL A 729 29.91 -3.63 27.25
N THR A 730 29.93 -2.94 28.40
CA THR A 730 30.80 -1.79 28.66
C THR A 730 32.28 -2.15 28.51
N MET A 731 32.72 -3.23 29.16
CA MET A 731 34.11 -3.68 29.13
C MET A 731 34.59 -4.10 27.73
N ARG A 732 33.71 -4.66 26.90
CA ARG A 732 34.00 -5.00 25.50
C ARG A 732 33.97 -3.81 24.55
N SER A 733 33.26 -2.74 24.93
CA SER A 733 33.07 -1.55 24.10
C SER A 733 34.16 -0.49 24.28
N ARG A 734 35.08 -0.69 25.23
CA ARG A 734 36.26 0.17 25.45
C ARG A 734 37.13 0.27 24.20
N ASP A 735 37.70 1.44 23.99
CA ASP A 735 38.70 1.67 22.94
C ASP A 735 40.04 0.97 23.26
N LEU A 736 40.94 0.92 22.28
CA LEU A 736 42.24 0.26 22.43
C LEU A 736 43.08 0.86 23.56
N PHE A 737 43.07 2.19 23.73
CA PHE A 737 43.86 2.87 24.74
C PHE A 737 43.34 2.58 26.15
N THR A 738 42.02 2.58 26.36
CA THR A 738 41.43 2.26 27.68
C THR A 738 41.63 0.78 28.03
N ARG A 739 41.51 -0.13 27.05
CA ARG A 739 41.59 -1.58 27.25
C ARG A 739 42.98 -2.05 27.64
N GLU A 740 44.00 -1.68 26.86
CA GLU A 740 45.36 -2.18 27.06
C GLU A 740 46.39 -1.24 26.44
N ARG A 741 47.40 -0.87 27.23
CA ARG A 741 48.46 0.06 26.83
C ARG A 741 49.83 -0.63 26.92
N ASN A 742 49.94 -1.86 26.44
CA ASN A 742 51.12 -2.70 26.68
C ASN A 742 52.17 -2.58 25.57
N TRP A 743 53.46 -2.56 25.94
CA TRP A 743 54.57 -2.74 25.02
C TRP A 743 55.79 -3.31 25.75
N THR A 744 56.71 -3.93 24.99
CA THR A 744 57.96 -4.46 25.52
C THR A 744 59.09 -4.17 24.55
N ILE A 745 60.19 -3.62 25.07
CA ILE A 745 61.45 -3.41 24.33
C ILE A 745 62.49 -4.33 24.96
N GLY A 746 62.89 -5.38 24.25
CA GLY A 746 63.94 -6.31 24.71
C GLY A 746 65.34 -5.92 24.22
N SER A 747 66.34 -6.71 24.59
CA SER A 747 67.75 -6.59 24.17
C SER A 747 68.47 -5.32 24.65
N ILE A 748 68.17 -4.89 25.87
CA ILE A 748 68.84 -3.77 26.53
C ILE A 748 70.05 -4.31 27.31
N ASP A 749 71.16 -4.52 26.62
CA ASP A 749 72.39 -5.00 27.24
C ASP A 749 73.38 -3.86 27.47
N ILE A 750 73.87 -3.75 28.70
CA ILE A 750 74.87 -2.77 29.13
C ILE A 750 76.15 -3.56 29.46
N PRO A 751 77.22 -3.46 28.65
CA PRO A 751 78.44 -4.23 28.86
C PRO A 751 78.96 -4.12 30.30
N LEU A 752 79.32 -5.27 30.90
CA LEU A 752 79.85 -5.41 32.27
C LEU A 752 78.90 -5.03 33.42
N VAL A 753 77.70 -4.51 33.14
CA VAL A 753 76.75 -4.02 34.16
C VAL A 753 75.40 -4.74 34.09
N ARG A 754 74.86 -4.99 32.88
CA ARG A 754 73.52 -5.58 32.71
C ARG A 754 73.40 -6.47 31.46
N GLN A 755 72.77 -7.63 31.58
CA GLN A 755 72.49 -8.57 30.48
C GLN A 755 71.03 -9.03 30.49
N ASN A 756 70.52 -9.42 29.33
CA ASN A 756 69.13 -9.83 29.11
C ASN A 756 68.11 -8.75 29.51
N GLY A 757 68.42 -7.48 29.28
CA GLY A 757 67.56 -6.39 29.68
C GLY A 757 66.29 -6.28 28.82
N ALA A 758 65.15 -6.06 29.48
CA ALA A 758 63.87 -5.80 28.81
C ALA A 758 63.06 -4.74 29.55
N LEU A 759 62.67 -3.69 28.83
CA LEU A 759 61.77 -2.67 29.32
C LEU A 759 60.33 -3.10 29.05
N LYS A 760 59.57 -3.37 30.11
CA LYS A 760 58.18 -3.85 30.02
C LYS A 760 57.23 -2.78 30.52
N LYS A 761 56.39 -2.28 29.62
CA LYS A 761 55.27 -1.41 29.94
C LYS A 761 53.99 -2.22 30.00
N ARG A 762 53.29 -2.15 31.13
CA ARG A 762 51.97 -2.78 31.32
C ARG A 762 50.97 -1.74 31.80
N GLY A 763 49.77 -1.73 31.25
CA GLY A 763 48.70 -0.91 31.79
C GLY A 763 47.37 -1.10 31.10
N GLY A 764 46.31 -0.73 31.81
CA GLY A 764 44.92 -0.85 31.37
C GLY A 764 43.97 -0.35 32.44
N THR A 765 42.73 -0.08 32.05
CA THR A 765 41.73 0.51 32.94
C THR A 765 40.50 -0.36 33.01
N ASP A 766 40.29 -1.04 34.12
CA ASP A 766 39.23 -2.03 34.29
C ASP A 766 38.14 -1.58 35.25
N LEU A 767 36.92 -2.03 34.97
CA LEU A 767 35.81 -1.97 35.90
C LEU A 767 35.90 -3.15 36.86
N VAL A 768 36.09 -2.85 38.15
CA VAL A 768 36.24 -3.81 39.22
C VAL A 768 34.98 -3.79 40.09
N GLY A 769 34.38 -4.96 40.29
CA GLY A 769 33.24 -5.11 41.20
C GLY A 769 32.01 -4.25 40.85
N TYR A 770 31.89 -3.78 39.60
CA TYR A 770 30.85 -2.88 39.09
C TYR A 770 30.83 -1.46 39.66
N ASP A 771 31.57 -1.23 40.74
CA ASP A 771 31.53 0.00 41.55
C ASP A 771 32.87 0.74 41.60
N GLU A 772 33.90 0.25 40.90
CA GLU A 772 35.19 0.93 40.78
C GLU A 772 35.72 0.90 39.34
N TRP A 773 36.05 2.08 38.80
CA TRP A 773 36.94 2.17 37.64
C TRP A 773 38.36 2.40 38.12
N ARG A 774 39.27 1.47 37.80
CA ARG A 774 40.68 1.53 38.21
C ARG A 774 41.59 1.48 36.99
N GLY A 775 42.43 2.49 36.84
CA GLY A 775 43.50 2.57 35.84
C GLY A 775 44.85 2.32 36.51
N VAL A 776 45.63 1.40 35.96
CA VAL A 776 47.01 1.14 36.42
C VAL A 776 47.94 1.14 35.23
N ASP A 777 49.03 1.88 35.32
CA ASP A 777 50.12 1.93 34.34
C ASP A 777 51.46 1.75 35.05
N THR A 778 52.31 0.89 34.48
CA THR A 778 53.61 0.51 35.04
C THR A 778 54.65 0.41 33.93
N LEU A 779 55.88 0.76 34.25
CA LEU A 779 57.08 0.58 33.44
C LEU A 779 58.18 0.07 34.35
N GLU A 780 58.68 -1.10 34.01
CA GLU A 780 59.70 -1.79 34.79
C GLU A 780 60.80 -2.29 33.85
N LEU A 781 62.03 -2.15 34.29
CA LEU A 781 63.20 -2.69 33.60
C LEU A 781 63.56 -4.03 34.24
N HIS A 782 63.45 -5.08 33.44
CA HIS A 782 63.78 -6.46 33.78
C HIS A 782 65.19 -6.77 33.28
N GLY A 783 65.92 -7.68 33.91
CA GLY A 783 67.23 -8.13 33.44
C GLY A 783 68.19 -8.53 34.56
N GLN A 784 69.33 -9.10 34.17
CA GLN A 784 70.37 -9.51 35.11
C GLN A 784 71.36 -8.37 35.33
N THR A 785 71.65 -8.01 36.60
CA THR A 785 72.67 -7.00 36.92
C THR A 785 73.91 -7.69 37.48
N PHE A 786 75.10 -7.15 37.21
CA PHE A 786 76.35 -7.66 37.76
C PHE A 786 76.63 -7.03 39.13
N GLY A 787 77.07 -7.81 40.12
CA GLY A 787 77.48 -7.28 41.42
C GLY A 787 76.71 -7.78 42.64
N CYS A 788 76.11 -8.98 42.60
CA CYS A 788 75.46 -9.57 43.76
C CYS A 788 76.34 -10.58 44.51
N GLY A 789 75.88 -11.02 45.68
CA GLY A 789 76.58 -11.93 46.58
C GLY A 789 77.54 -11.20 47.53
N LYS A 790 78.11 -11.93 48.50
CA LYS A 790 78.94 -11.37 49.58
C LYS A 790 80.20 -10.62 49.10
N TRP A 791 80.60 -10.85 47.84
CA TRP A 791 81.79 -10.28 47.22
C TRP A 791 81.49 -9.49 45.93
N HIS A 792 80.21 -9.31 45.56
CA HIS A 792 79.80 -8.53 44.38
C HIS A 792 80.43 -8.95 43.03
N LEU A 793 80.62 -10.25 42.80
CA LEU A 793 81.28 -10.79 41.58
C LEU A 793 80.39 -11.75 40.76
N SER A 794 79.09 -11.86 41.06
CA SER A 794 78.15 -12.70 40.32
C SER A 794 77.02 -11.89 39.68
N TRP A 795 76.50 -12.41 38.57
CA TRP A 795 75.25 -11.95 37.96
C TRP A 795 74.08 -12.34 38.85
N CYS A 796 73.15 -11.40 39.06
CA CYS A 796 71.90 -11.65 39.79
C CYS A 796 70.78 -11.91 38.78
N ASP A 797 69.97 -12.93 39.04
CA ASP A 797 68.82 -13.23 38.20
C ASP A 797 67.69 -12.21 38.39
N ASP A 798 67.17 -11.74 37.26
CA ASP A 798 65.95 -10.95 37.07
C ASP A 798 65.67 -9.86 38.12
N ILE A 799 66.49 -8.81 38.11
CA ILE A 799 66.23 -7.60 38.89
C ILE A 799 65.18 -6.77 38.15
N GLN A 800 64.08 -6.53 38.84
CA GLN A 800 62.96 -5.70 38.43
C GLN A 800 63.13 -4.30 39.01
N GLU A 801 63.55 -3.35 38.17
CA GLU A 801 63.70 -1.95 38.54
C GLU A 801 62.48 -1.13 38.12
N PRO A 802 61.70 -0.57 39.08
CA PRO A 802 60.55 0.28 38.77
C PRO A 802 61.03 1.61 38.19
N LEU A 803 60.66 1.89 36.93
CA LEU A 803 61.02 3.14 36.26
C LEU A 803 59.88 4.14 36.25
N GLY A 804 58.62 3.69 36.16
CA GLY A 804 57.47 4.59 36.25
C GLY A 804 56.21 3.84 36.61
N TRP A 805 55.33 4.50 37.35
CA TRP A 805 54.06 3.92 37.77
C TRP A 805 53.00 5.00 37.94
N GLY A 806 51.74 4.66 37.72
CA GLY A 806 50.63 5.55 37.96
C GLY A 806 49.35 4.76 38.13
N ALA A 807 48.60 5.07 39.19
CA ALA A 807 47.28 4.50 39.38
C ALA A 807 46.28 5.58 39.76
N VAL A 808 45.07 5.44 39.22
CA VAL A 808 43.90 6.26 39.53
C VAL A 808 42.72 5.33 39.69
N ASN A 809 41.89 5.60 40.69
CA ASN A 809 40.58 4.99 40.77
C ASN A 809 39.49 6.04 41.02
N VAL A 810 38.28 5.66 40.63
CA VAL A 810 37.05 6.23 41.14
C VAL A 810 36.17 5.09 41.61
N ASN A 811 35.67 5.20 42.84
CA ASN A 811 34.90 4.14 43.48
C ASN A 811 33.69 4.74 44.22
N THR A 812 32.80 3.88 44.69
CA THR A 812 31.63 4.26 45.50
C THR A 812 31.91 4.38 47.00
N GLY A 813 33.11 3.98 47.46
CA GLY A 813 33.50 3.92 48.88
C GLY A 813 33.23 2.59 49.58
N ASP A 814 32.59 1.62 48.92
CA ASP A 814 32.28 0.29 49.47
C ASP A 814 33.45 -0.67 49.20
N GLY A 815 34.43 -0.69 50.10
CA GLY A 815 35.70 -1.40 49.92
C GLY A 815 35.60 -2.93 49.97
N ASP A 816 35.66 -3.58 48.81
CA ASP A 816 36.29 -4.91 48.64
C ASP A 816 36.55 -5.26 47.16
N ALA A 817 37.08 -4.30 46.39
CA ALA A 817 37.37 -4.49 44.98
C ALA A 817 38.75 -5.15 44.77
N GLY A 818 38.75 -6.35 44.17
CA GLY A 818 39.97 -7.07 43.78
C GLY A 818 40.87 -6.29 42.81
N ARG A 819 41.98 -6.87 42.40
CA ARG A 819 43.02 -6.13 41.64
C ARG A 819 42.79 -5.96 40.14
N GLY A 820 41.72 -6.51 39.54
CA GLY A 820 41.51 -6.42 38.08
C GLY A 820 42.64 -7.04 37.22
N TYR A 821 42.62 -6.81 35.90
CA TYR A 821 43.62 -7.32 34.96
C TYR A 821 44.69 -6.27 34.62
N HIS A 822 44.28 -5.04 34.32
CA HIS A 822 45.09 -3.86 34.00
C HIS A 822 46.26 -4.15 33.05
N GLY A 823 46.02 -4.88 31.97
CA GLY A 823 47.06 -5.27 31.02
C GLY A 823 48.11 -6.21 31.64
N ASN A 824 47.71 -7.05 32.60
CA ASN A 824 48.58 -7.94 33.38
C ASN A 824 49.66 -7.22 34.20
N ALA A 825 49.42 -5.98 34.63
CA ALA A 825 50.40 -5.20 35.40
C ALA A 825 50.83 -5.91 36.70
N TYR A 826 49.90 -6.50 37.44
CA TYR A 826 50.20 -7.21 38.68
C TYR A 826 50.95 -8.55 38.48
N GLY A 827 50.79 -9.18 37.32
CA GLY A 827 51.46 -10.46 37.01
C GLY A 827 52.85 -10.28 36.41
N GLU A 828 53.02 -9.32 35.50
CA GLU A 828 54.30 -9.08 34.81
C GLU A 828 55.18 -8.04 35.52
N ASN A 829 54.57 -7.01 36.12
CA ASN A 829 55.27 -5.88 36.76
C ASN A 829 54.86 -5.75 38.25
N GLY A 830 54.82 -6.86 38.99
CA GLY A 830 54.15 -6.96 40.29
C GLY A 830 54.64 -5.97 41.36
N ARG A 831 55.95 -5.70 41.40
CA ARG A 831 56.55 -4.73 42.34
C ARG A 831 56.14 -3.30 41.98
N THR A 832 56.31 -2.92 40.72
CA THR A 832 55.91 -1.61 40.21
C THR A 832 54.39 -1.39 40.35
N ALA A 833 53.57 -2.41 40.12
CA ALA A 833 52.13 -2.35 40.27
C ALA A 833 51.69 -2.17 41.74
N SER A 834 52.38 -2.82 42.69
CA SER A 834 52.12 -2.62 44.13
C SER A 834 52.49 -1.20 44.58
N ARG A 835 53.52 -0.61 43.97
CA ARG A 835 53.88 0.79 44.19
C ARG A 835 52.85 1.75 43.59
N ALA A 836 52.39 1.47 42.36
CA ALA A 836 51.28 2.20 41.75
C ALA A 836 50.04 2.20 42.64
N GLU A 837 49.72 1.05 43.23
CA GLU A 837 48.59 0.88 44.14
C GLU A 837 48.77 1.66 45.45
N SER A 838 49.97 1.67 46.05
CA SER A 838 50.23 2.46 47.27
C SER A 838 50.20 3.97 47.06
N GLU A 839 50.44 4.42 45.82
CA GLU A 839 50.44 5.83 45.40
C GLU A 839 49.21 6.15 44.53
N MET A 840 48.17 5.33 44.63
CA MET A 840 46.90 5.57 43.94
C MET A 840 46.23 6.79 44.56
N GLU A 841 45.79 7.72 43.71
CA GLU A 841 44.98 8.85 44.17
C GLU A 841 43.63 8.83 43.50
N GLU A 842 42.67 9.33 44.26
CA GLU A 842 41.34 9.64 43.78
C GLU A 842 41.30 11.09 43.28
N PRO A 843 40.68 11.38 42.13
CA PRO A 843 40.48 12.75 41.66
C PRO A 843 39.77 13.62 42.71
N ALA A 844 40.07 14.92 42.78
CA ALA A 844 39.35 15.80 43.70
C ALA A 844 37.90 16.05 43.24
N ASN A 845 36.95 16.18 44.19
CA ASN A 845 35.56 16.58 43.96
C ASN A 845 34.79 15.70 42.95
N TYR A 846 35.10 14.41 42.88
CA TYR A 846 34.32 13.46 42.09
C TYR A 846 33.14 12.89 42.88
N ARG A 847 32.11 12.46 42.16
CA ARG A 847 31.05 11.60 42.64
C ARG A 847 30.86 10.51 41.61
N PHE A 848 30.98 9.26 42.04
CA PHE A 848 30.73 8.09 41.22
C PHE A 848 29.81 7.15 41.99
N SER A 849 28.74 6.72 41.33
CA SER A 849 27.68 5.91 41.94
C SER A 849 27.79 4.42 41.58
N GLY A 850 28.84 4.04 40.83
CA GLY A 850 28.96 2.73 40.19
C GLY A 850 28.27 2.71 38.84
N ILE A 851 28.39 1.61 38.08
CA ILE A 851 27.68 1.49 36.80
C ILE A 851 26.15 1.60 37.03
N PRO A 852 25.41 2.29 36.14
CA PRO A 852 23.99 2.52 36.33
C PRO A 852 23.18 1.22 36.26
N ASP A 853 22.03 1.22 36.92
CA ASP A 853 21.01 0.21 36.67
C ASP A 853 20.53 0.34 35.22
N ALA A 854 20.44 -0.78 34.52
CA ALA A 854 20.05 -0.81 33.11
C ALA A 854 18.91 -1.80 32.87
N ARG A 855 17.92 -1.37 32.08
CA ARG A 855 16.80 -2.23 31.72
C ARG A 855 17.14 -3.12 30.53
N GLU A 856 16.82 -4.40 30.63
CA GLU A 856 17.04 -5.41 29.58
C GLU A 856 15.90 -6.44 29.59
N LEU A 857 15.84 -7.27 28.53
CA LEU A 857 14.95 -8.42 28.46
C LEU A 857 15.09 -9.33 29.69
N LYS A 858 13.95 -9.75 30.25
CA LYS A 858 13.92 -10.64 31.42
C LYS A 858 14.48 -12.03 31.12
N SER A 859 14.18 -12.55 29.92
CA SER A 859 14.78 -13.78 29.39
C SER A 859 15.94 -13.43 28.46
N LEU A 860 17.12 -13.96 28.78
CA LEU A 860 18.32 -13.83 27.96
C LEU A 860 18.61 -15.10 27.15
N ASP A 861 17.71 -16.09 27.18
CA ASP A 861 17.86 -17.33 26.40
C ASP A 861 17.74 -17.02 24.90
N PRO A 862 18.79 -17.29 24.10
CA PRO A 862 18.76 -17.16 22.63
C PRO A 862 17.61 -17.90 21.94
N LYS A 863 17.04 -18.92 22.57
CA LYS A 863 15.96 -19.76 22.03
C LYS A 863 14.57 -19.36 22.50
N ALA A 864 14.46 -18.42 23.44
CA ALA A 864 13.16 -17.95 23.90
C ALA A 864 12.44 -17.17 22.79
N ASP A 865 11.10 -17.22 22.78
CA ASP A 865 10.31 -16.35 21.93
C ASP A 865 10.40 -14.92 22.48
N LEU A 866 11.20 -14.08 21.82
CA LEU A 866 11.41 -12.68 22.19
C LEU A 866 10.37 -11.80 21.53
N SER A 867 9.11 -12.00 21.90
CA SER A 867 7.99 -11.17 21.49
C SER A 867 7.07 -10.86 22.66
N THR A 868 6.39 -9.72 22.56
CA THR A 868 5.31 -9.33 23.49
C THR A 868 4.07 -9.01 22.69
N GLY A 869 2.89 -9.21 23.26
CA GLY A 869 1.62 -9.10 22.54
C GLY A 869 0.58 -8.30 23.32
N ILE A 870 -0.11 -7.42 22.62
CA ILE A 870 -1.23 -6.67 23.18
C ILE A 870 -2.51 -6.95 22.42
N THR A 871 -3.53 -7.37 23.17
CA THR A 871 -4.87 -7.63 22.65
C THR A 871 -5.78 -6.47 23.02
N ILE A 872 -6.42 -5.88 22.01
CA ILE A 872 -7.42 -4.82 22.17
C ILE A 872 -8.78 -5.35 21.75
N LEU A 873 -9.77 -5.08 22.61
CA LEU A 873 -11.18 -5.30 22.33
C LEU A 873 -11.83 -3.95 22.11
N VAL A 874 -12.45 -3.78 20.94
CA VAL A 874 -13.27 -2.61 20.64
C VAL A 874 -14.74 -3.00 20.68
N SER A 875 -15.55 -2.18 21.33
CA SER A 875 -17.00 -2.41 21.45
C SER A 875 -17.83 -1.18 21.14
N LYS A 876 -19.03 -1.43 20.63
CA LYS A 876 -20.10 -0.46 20.34
C LYS A 876 -21.40 -0.91 20.99
N GLN A 877 -22.15 -0.01 21.62
CA GLN A 877 -23.46 -0.36 22.20
C GLN A 877 -24.50 -0.57 21.09
N HIS A 878 -25.46 -1.46 21.32
CA HIS A 878 -26.55 -1.72 20.39
C HIS A 878 -27.46 -0.50 20.22
N SER A 879 -27.62 0.34 21.25
CA SER A 879 -28.34 1.62 21.14
C SER A 879 -27.74 2.59 20.13
N ASP A 880 -26.45 2.43 19.85
CA ASP A 880 -25.68 3.31 18.98
C ASP A 880 -25.54 2.71 17.56
N LEU A 881 -26.13 1.53 17.33
CA LEU A 881 -26.24 0.93 16.00
C LEU A 881 -27.42 1.56 15.27
N LEU A 882 -27.16 2.06 14.06
CA LEU A 882 -28.17 2.65 13.19
C LEU A 882 -29.07 1.60 12.50
N THR A 883 -29.33 0.45 13.14
CA THR A 883 -30.11 -0.68 12.60
C THR A 883 -31.42 -0.84 13.35
N SER A 884 -32.55 -0.93 12.63
CA SER A 884 -33.91 -0.97 13.20
C SER A 884 -34.44 -2.37 13.58
N GLY A 885 -33.58 -3.39 13.64
CA GLY A 885 -34.02 -4.73 14.00
C GLY A 885 -32.93 -5.56 14.67
N GLY A 886 -33.28 -6.16 15.83
CA GLY A 886 -32.56 -7.32 16.36
C GLY A 886 -32.47 -8.39 15.26
N ALA A 887 -31.28 -8.98 15.13
CA ALA A 887 -30.89 -9.89 14.06
C ALA A 887 -32.04 -10.80 13.58
N ALA A 888 -32.65 -10.44 12.44
CA ALA A 888 -33.52 -11.34 11.72
C ALA A 888 -32.61 -12.36 11.02
N SER A 889 -32.55 -13.55 11.61
CA SER A 889 -31.92 -14.75 11.06
C SER A 889 -32.45 -15.03 9.66
N ALA A 890 -31.55 -15.17 8.70
CA ALA A 890 -31.83 -15.98 7.54
C ALA A 890 -30.54 -16.69 7.13
N LYS A 891 -30.59 -18.02 7.18
CA LYS A 891 -29.76 -18.83 6.30
C LYS A 891 -30.66 -19.85 5.59
N PRO A 892 -30.50 -20.07 4.28
CA PRO A 892 -31.20 -21.13 3.55
C PRO A 892 -30.39 -22.42 3.68
N ALA A 893 -30.96 -23.41 4.36
CA ALA A 893 -30.40 -24.74 4.42
C ALA A 893 -30.78 -25.54 3.17
N GLY A 894 -29.81 -25.79 2.29
CA GLY A 894 -29.42 -27.18 2.05
C GLY A 894 -28.51 -27.55 3.21
N GLU A 895 -29.13 -28.06 4.28
CA GLU A 895 -28.64 -28.36 5.65
C GLU A 895 -27.49 -27.52 6.24
N LEU A 896 -27.87 -26.74 7.25
CA LEU A 896 -27.13 -25.59 7.71
C LEU A 896 -27.16 -25.59 9.23
N ALA A 897 -26.02 -25.88 9.84
CA ALA A 897 -25.81 -25.69 11.26
C ALA A 897 -25.93 -24.18 11.58
N LEU A 898 -27.03 -23.84 12.24
CA LEU A 898 -27.31 -22.53 12.81
C LEU A 898 -26.29 -22.25 13.93
N PHE A 899 -25.29 -21.43 13.63
CA PHE A 899 -24.60 -20.68 14.67
C PHE A 899 -25.62 -19.75 15.35
N ASN A 900 -25.67 -19.84 16.67
CA ASN A 900 -26.50 -19.03 17.56
C ASN A 900 -26.13 -17.54 17.45
N ASP A 901 -26.75 -16.81 16.52
CA ASP A 901 -26.70 -15.34 16.48
C ASP A 901 -27.81 -14.73 17.35
N LYS A 902 -27.85 -15.10 18.63
CA LYS A 902 -28.23 -14.09 19.62
C LYS A 902 -26.97 -13.27 19.84
N PRO A 903 -26.95 -11.94 19.63
CA PRO A 903 -25.90 -11.14 20.22
C PRO A 903 -25.89 -11.46 21.71
N ALA A 904 -24.84 -12.13 22.15
CA ALA A 904 -24.62 -12.40 23.55
C ALA A 904 -24.20 -11.04 24.15
N GLY A 905 -25.23 -10.28 24.57
CA GLY A 905 -25.10 -8.93 25.10
C GLY A 905 -25.54 -7.80 24.17
N ALA A 906 -25.91 -6.66 24.75
CA ALA A 906 -26.37 -5.45 24.08
C ALA A 906 -25.26 -4.69 23.31
N ARG A 907 -24.20 -5.35 22.79
CA ARG A 907 -23.00 -4.72 22.23
C ARG A 907 -22.44 -5.49 21.02
N MET A 908 -21.93 -4.77 20.03
CA MET A 908 -21.09 -5.30 18.94
C MET A 908 -19.63 -5.18 19.34
N MET A 909 -18.83 -6.23 19.13
CA MET A 909 -17.44 -6.29 19.62
C MET A 909 -16.52 -6.88 18.54
N ALA A 910 -15.31 -6.36 18.42
CA ALA A 910 -14.22 -6.95 17.65
C ALA A 910 -12.95 -7.01 18.50
N LEU A 911 -12.13 -8.02 18.21
CA LEU A 911 -10.93 -8.34 18.96
C LEU A 911 -9.76 -8.40 17.98
N ALA A 912 -8.70 -7.65 18.27
CA ALA A 912 -7.48 -7.65 17.48
C ALA A 912 -6.27 -7.74 18.39
N ARG A 913 -5.19 -8.33 17.88
CA ARG A 913 -3.95 -8.50 18.62
C ARG A 913 -2.76 -8.01 17.82
N ALA A 914 -1.91 -7.21 18.45
CA ALA A 914 -0.63 -6.81 17.91
C ALA A 914 0.49 -7.56 18.63
N GLN A 915 1.53 -7.93 17.89
CA GLN A 915 2.75 -8.52 18.42
C GLN A 915 3.92 -7.59 18.13
N VAL A 916 4.67 -7.27 19.17
CA VAL A 916 5.96 -6.59 19.10
C VAL A 916 7.06 -7.64 19.04
N TYR A 917 7.92 -7.53 18.04
CA TYR A 917 8.98 -8.50 17.77
C TYR A 917 10.26 -7.79 17.33
N PHE A 918 11.39 -8.47 17.48
CA PHE A 918 12.69 -7.96 17.06
C PHE A 918 13.00 -8.41 15.63
N ASP A 919 13.26 -7.46 14.73
CA ASP A 919 13.63 -7.76 13.34
C ASP A 919 14.49 -6.64 12.74
N ARG A 920 15.73 -7.00 12.40
CA ARG A 920 16.71 -6.08 11.84
C ARG A 920 16.49 -5.90 10.33
N ILE A 921 16.29 -4.66 9.91
CA ILE A 921 16.00 -4.28 8.51
C ILE A 921 17.13 -4.71 7.55
N ALA A 922 18.38 -4.52 7.95
CA ALA A 922 19.55 -4.85 7.13
C ALA A 922 20.24 -6.10 7.66
N LYS A 923 20.44 -7.11 6.80
CA LYS A 923 21.20 -8.32 7.18
C LYS A 923 22.60 -7.95 7.66
N ARG A 924 23.11 -8.70 8.63
CA ARG A 924 24.49 -8.54 9.11
C ARG A 924 25.47 -8.93 8.02
N ALA A 925 26.62 -8.25 7.97
CA ALA A 925 27.69 -8.54 7.03
C ALA A 925 28.30 -9.95 7.22
N ASP A 926 28.20 -10.51 8.42
CA ASP A 926 28.66 -11.86 8.77
C ASP A 926 27.63 -12.97 8.49
N GLY A 927 26.46 -12.63 7.93
CA GLY A 927 25.39 -13.57 7.62
C GLY A 927 24.68 -14.18 8.83
N LYS A 928 25.01 -13.78 10.07
CA LYS A 928 24.37 -14.28 11.29
C LYS A 928 23.07 -13.54 11.57
N THR A 929 22.15 -14.20 12.27
CA THR A 929 20.91 -13.58 12.78
C THR A 929 21.20 -12.87 14.10
N GLU A 930 20.73 -11.64 14.23
CA GLU A 930 20.81 -10.89 15.48
C GLU A 930 19.61 -11.22 16.37
N ILE A 931 19.89 -11.62 17.61
CA ILE A 931 18.87 -11.94 18.60
C ILE A 931 18.44 -10.66 19.29
N GLY A 932 17.16 -10.61 19.68
CA GLY A 932 16.58 -9.47 20.38
C GLY A 932 17.37 -9.06 21.62
N SER A 933 17.56 -7.75 21.77
CA SER A 933 18.20 -7.14 22.93
C SER A 933 17.74 -5.69 23.06
N LEU A 934 17.92 -5.11 24.24
CA LEU A 934 17.79 -3.67 24.47
C LEU A 934 19.13 -2.96 24.29
N TYR A 935 19.92 -3.35 23.30
CA TYR A 935 21.10 -2.58 22.83
C TYR A 935 21.00 -2.26 21.34
N ASN A 936 19.98 -2.78 20.64
CA ASN A 936 19.73 -2.51 19.23
C ASN A 936 18.28 -2.09 19.00
N PRO A 937 18.01 -0.97 18.31
CA PRO A 937 16.66 -0.42 18.17
C PRO A 937 15.90 -1.02 16.97
N TYR A 938 15.70 -2.35 16.98
CA TYR A 938 15.03 -3.09 15.89
C TYR A 938 13.69 -3.71 16.30
N TRP A 939 13.04 -3.19 17.34
CA TRP A 939 11.71 -3.64 17.77
C TRP A 939 10.62 -3.05 16.86
N ARG A 940 9.75 -3.92 16.33
CA ARG A 940 8.71 -3.62 15.33
C ARG A 940 7.39 -4.26 15.73
N VAL A 941 6.32 -3.86 15.04
CA VAL A 941 4.95 -4.29 15.33
C VAL A 941 4.34 -4.98 14.12
N ARG A 942 3.54 -6.01 14.34
CA ARG A 942 2.66 -6.63 13.35
C ARG A 942 1.34 -7.03 13.98
N LEU A 943 0.28 -7.14 13.18
CA LEU A 943 -0.96 -7.76 13.62
C LEU A 943 -0.84 -9.28 13.56
N VAL A 944 -1.38 -9.96 14.57
CA VAL A 944 -1.42 -11.42 14.68
C VAL A 944 -2.83 -11.87 15.08
N ALA A 945 -3.15 -13.14 14.86
CA ALA A 945 -4.42 -13.69 15.30
C ALA A 945 -4.53 -13.64 16.84
N PRO A 946 -5.70 -13.27 17.40
CA PRO A 946 -5.93 -13.38 18.85
C PRO A 946 -5.73 -14.81 19.33
N THR A 947 -5.20 -15.02 20.53
CA THR A 947 -4.96 -16.36 21.10
C THR A 947 -6.26 -17.04 21.51
N ALA A 948 -6.20 -18.34 21.81
CA ALA A 948 -7.35 -19.07 22.36
C ALA A 948 -7.80 -18.47 23.72
N GLY A 949 -6.85 -18.05 24.55
CA GLY A 949 -7.13 -17.35 25.81
C GLY A 949 -7.82 -16.00 25.59
N ASP A 950 -7.35 -15.20 24.62
CA ASP A 950 -7.97 -13.92 24.27
C ASP A 950 -9.44 -14.10 23.84
N ARG A 951 -9.70 -15.12 23.01
CA ARG A 951 -11.06 -15.45 22.55
C ARG A 951 -11.94 -15.95 23.70
N ALA A 952 -11.40 -16.80 24.58
CA ALA A 952 -12.13 -17.32 25.74
C ALA A 952 -12.50 -16.19 26.73
N TRP A 953 -11.58 -15.25 26.97
CA TRP A 953 -11.85 -14.07 27.79
C TRP A 953 -12.92 -13.16 27.17
N ALA A 954 -12.83 -12.90 25.87
CA ALA A 954 -13.84 -12.11 25.15
C ALA A 954 -15.22 -12.79 25.16
N ALA A 955 -15.26 -14.12 25.02
CA ALA A 955 -16.49 -14.91 25.09
C ALA A 955 -17.11 -14.90 26.50
N ALA A 956 -16.29 -14.92 27.56
CA ALA A 956 -16.76 -14.80 28.94
C ALA A 956 -17.44 -13.45 29.21
N GLN A 957 -16.91 -12.36 28.62
CA GLN A 957 -17.50 -11.01 28.71
C GLN A 957 -18.79 -10.85 27.88
N GLN A 958 -19.09 -11.78 26.97
CA GLN A 958 -20.30 -11.79 26.15
C GLN A 958 -21.48 -12.54 26.78
N GLY A 959 -21.32 -13.20 27.94
CA GLY A 959 -22.44 -13.86 28.62
C GLY A 959 -22.63 -15.35 28.31
N GLY A 960 -21.54 -16.08 28.01
CA GLY A 960 -21.41 -17.53 28.21
C GLY A 960 -22.18 -18.46 27.26
N MET A 961 -21.53 -18.93 26.18
CA MET A 961 -21.33 -20.37 25.88
C MET A 961 -20.61 -20.63 24.52
N ALA A 962 -19.62 -21.53 24.60
CA ALA A 962 -19.06 -22.46 23.60
C ALA A 962 -18.52 -21.97 22.24
N LEU A 963 -17.20 -22.08 22.06
CA LEU A 963 -16.54 -22.17 20.75
C LEU A 963 -16.59 -23.64 20.25
N PRO A 964 -16.85 -23.92 18.96
CA PRO A 964 -16.38 -25.15 18.36
C PRO A 964 -14.88 -25.03 18.05
N ASP A 965 -14.12 -26.03 18.46
CA ASP A 965 -12.76 -26.27 17.99
C ASP A 965 -12.80 -26.51 16.47
N ILE A 966 -12.01 -25.77 15.70
CA ILE A 966 -11.68 -26.14 14.33
C ILE A 966 -10.16 -25.92 14.15
N PRO A 967 -9.44 -26.94 13.66
CA PRO A 967 -7.97 -27.00 13.59
C PRO A 967 -7.30 -25.99 12.66
#